data_AF-A0A957X857-F1
#
_entry.id   AF-A0A957X857-F1
#
_cell.length_a   1.000
_cell.length_b   1.000
_cell.length_c   1.000
_cell.angle_alpha   90.00
_cell.angle_beta   90.00
_cell.angle_gamma   90.00
#
_symmetry.space_group_name_H-M   'P 1'
#
loop_
_entity.id
_entity.type
_entity.pdbx_description
1 polymer ?
#
loop_
_entity_poly.entity_id
_entity_poly.type
_entity_poly.pdbx_seq_one_letter_code
_entity_poly.pdbx_strand_id
1 'polypeptide(L)'
;PEIVVASTDASEGFQSILSNMLMLVLADAGYQPVMRTDLGGNLAVRTAMLNGEVDLYIETVTTALAEYHALPVAALPTTSERAYALAQNLDRENDIVWLDLLPYAETTALVEGEELTTLGIASLDDLALYMIANDSPLAICMDNEFFGSELNGIEALQQLYGFAFEPDKILLMAEDELLAGLESGECDVAATNRLDAAARGYSILEDPLGFFLTSGSAPVMRKTILDQNPELGTVINGLVALLDAETISDLDRQVELGEDGEEESGDEHDAYMVARDFLVENELIEPPVEEPAVDEAAEEGAGSQSTERENPAVEETGTEAPPADATPTEGEGGGETGQTPSPPDSPALTQTSPSAEMLASASAGGGEGDAATASASSPGIAREPGIIIASMTDTEQQLMGTMMVTLLRSAGYPVVDRTASGTSPDLRAMLESGEIDLYPEFTGVALSLYHNIPPSALPTTADGAFSLVKDLDAALNIAWIRKASFDSTYGLAVSPAVAARGLRTLLDLTAAVQADPTALTICVDDDFFNDAELGLASLAELYEMKPSPESIVLLADDEIYRSLRDGTCDVGKISRTDARVGAWQLTVLDDPLGAFPNYSPAPVTRNEVLARYPEMEQRLAVLGPLLTPEVITDLNAQIELGQDGEPATGDEASIAQVATTFLCENQLMGDCTVIDNVATTATVMPDGTAAPDVTTEITPVLAMIPITNVTPGEASTLDLLVNEAIAAEEAVAPTAEPVVVSPTEENDESRPADADITISTPATFGVNAREAANATATVVAILPRATTVQAIGRTVDSSWLQILTADGEVAWVFTAAVISNPDRIAQLPVVEPAE
;
A
#
# COMPACT_ATOMS: atom_id res chain seq x y z
N PRO A 1 -2.33 30.90 -24.72
CA PRO A 1 -3.60 30.16 -24.90
C PRO A 1 -4.41 30.18 -23.61
N GLU A 2 -5.71 29.88 -23.64
CA GLU A 2 -6.43 29.57 -22.39
C GLU A 2 -5.93 28.21 -21.86
N ILE A 3 -5.69 28.10 -20.55
CA ILE A 3 -5.31 26.86 -19.87
C ILE A 3 -6.14 26.81 -18.58
N VAL A 4 -6.94 25.77 -18.40
CA VAL A 4 -7.75 25.62 -17.19
C VAL A 4 -6.95 24.88 -16.12
N VAL A 5 -6.64 25.57 -15.02
CA VAL A 5 -5.96 25.00 -13.85
C VAL A 5 -7.02 24.68 -12.80
N ALA A 6 -7.04 23.47 -12.25
CA ALA A 6 -7.90 23.14 -11.12
C ALA A 6 -7.10 23.08 -9.81
N SER A 7 -7.78 23.40 -8.71
CA SER A 7 -7.37 23.03 -7.36
C SER A 7 -8.34 21.96 -6.86
N THR A 8 -7.81 20.91 -6.22
CA THR A 8 -8.62 19.85 -5.58
C THR A 8 -9.24 20.30 -4.27
N ASP A 9 -8.65 21.31 -3.63
CA ASP A 9 -9.17 21.92 -2.41
C ASP A 9 -9.51 23.41 -2.56
N ALA A 10 -10.38 23.90 -1.68
CA ALA A 10 -10.92 25.26 -1.66
C ALA A 10 -10.59 26.04 -0.37
N SER A 11 -9.96 25.40 0.62
CA SER A 11 -9.38 26.02 1.82
C SER A 11 -7.93 26.51 1.59
N GLU A 12 -7.41 27.18 2.62
CA GLU A 12 -6.00 27.58 2.74
C GLU A 12 -5.10 26.33 2.92
N GLY A 13 -3.77 26.48 2.76
CA GLY A 13 -2.80 25.37 2.71
C GLY A 13 -2.08 25.14 1.36
N PHE A 14 -1.08 24.26 1.36
CA PHE A 14 -0.09 24.11 0.29
C PHE A 14 -0.64 23.85 -1.13
N GLN A 15 -1.74 23.10 -1.30
CA GLN A 15 -2.35 22.87 -2.63
C GLN A 15 -2.84 24.18 -3.27
N SER A 16 -3.31 25.12 -2.45
CA SER A 16 -3.69 26.47 -2.87
C SER A 16 -2.46 27.27 -3.30
N ILE A 17 -1.35 27.18 -2.54
CA ILE A 17 -0.07 27.80 -2.89
C ILE A 17 0.42 27.28 -4.26
N LEU A 18 0.50 25.96 -4.45
CA LEU A 18 0.96 25.33 -5.70
C LEU A 18 0.08 25.73 -6.89
N SER A 19 -1.25 25.71 -6.72
CA SER A 19 -2.20 26.12 -7.75
C SER A 19 -2.04 27.59 -8.14
N ASN A 20 -1.78 28.48 -7.18
CA ASN A 20 -1.47 29.89 -7.44
C ASN A 20 -0.11 30.07 -8.13
N MET A 21 0.91 29.30 -7.76
CA MET A 21 2.21 29.33 -8.44
C MET A 21 2.09 28.93 -9.91
N LEU A 22 1.35 27.85 -10.21
CA LEU A 22 1.07 27.44 -11.60
C LEU A 22 0.35 28.55 -12.38
N MET A 23 -0.68 29.18 -11.80
CA MET A 23 -1.38 30.30 -12.43
C MET A 23 -0.47 31.49 -12.75
N LEU A 24 0.43 31.85 -11.82
CA LEU A 24 1.36 32.97 -12.00
C LEU A 24 2.43 32.68 -13.06
N VAL A 25 3.07 31.52 -12.99
CA VAL A 25 4.10 31.09 -13.95
C VAL A 25 3.53 30.93 -15.36
N LEU A 26 2.31 30.40 -15.51
CA LEU A 26 1.62 30.34 -16.80
C LEU A 26 1.26 31.73 -17.35
N ALA A 27 0.91 32.68 -16.47
CA ALA A 27 0.61 34.05 -16.90
C ALA A 27 1.86 34.80 -17.39
N ASP A 28 3.00 34.68 -16.69
CA ASP A 28 4.29 35.26 -17.10
C ASP A 28 4.77 34.68 -18.44
N ALA A 29 4.65 33.36 -18.62
CA ALA A 29 4.92 32.66 -19.87
C ALA A 29 3.96 33.04 -21.04
N GLY A 30 2.98 33.93 -20.82
CA GLY A 30 2.12 34.52 -21.85
C GLY A 30 0.84 33.74 -22.15
N TYR A 31 0.44 32.81 -21.27
CA TYR A 31 -0.86 32.13 -21.34
C TYR A 31 -1.93 32.96 -20.64
N GLN A 32 -3.17 32.48 -20.71
CA GLN A 32 -4.32 33.06 -20.02
C GLN A 32 -4.89 31.94 -19.13
N PRO A 33 -4.22 31.64 -18.00
CA PRO A 33 -4.63 30.56 -17.14
C PRO A 33 -5.93 30.94 -16.40
N VAL A 34 -6.80 29.96 -16.17
CA VAL A 34 -8.10 30.13 -15.51
C VAL A 34 -8.20 29.12 -14.39
N MET A 35 -8.28 29.59 -13.15
CA MET A 35 -8.44 28.73 -11.98
C MET A 35 -9.89 28.22 -11.87
N ARG A 36 -10.07 26.95 -11.51
CA ARG A 36 -11.35 26.30 -11.21
C ARG A 36 -11.27 25.60 -9.86
N THR A 37 -12.04 26.11 -8.91
CA THR A 37 -12.22 25.55 -7.56
C THR A 37 -13.64 25.00 -7.35
N ASP A 38 -14.49 25.05 -8.39
CA ASP A 38 -15.93 24.73 -8.34
C ASP A 38 -16.25 23.26 -8.66
N LEU A 39 -15.24 22.39 -8.72
CA LEU A 39 -15.36 21.02 -9.23
C LEU A 39 -15.69 19.98 -8.14
N GLY A 40 -15.33 20.25 -6.88
CA GLY A 40 -15.34 19.25 -5.80
C GLY A 40 -14.03 18.45 -5.73
N GLY A 41 -13.98 17.40 -4.91
CA GLY A 41 -12.75 16.66 -4.63
C GLY A 41 -12.16 15.87 -5.80
N ASN A 42 -10.99 15.26 -5.55
CA ASN A 42 -10.09 14.55 -6.46
C ASN A 42 -10.76 13.89 -7.68
N LEU A 43 -11.64 12.90 -7.49
CA LEU A 43 -12.33 12.19 -8.56
C LEU A 43 -13.13 13.09 -9.53
N ALA A 44 -13.68 14.22 -9.05
CA ALA A 44 -14.40 15.17 -9.86
C ALA A 44 -13.46 16.03 -10.72
N VAL A 45 -12.35 16.52 -10.15
CA VAL A 45 -11.27 17.20 -10.89
C VAL A 45 -10.69 16.27 -11.96
N ARG A 46 -10.42 15.02 -11.60
CA ARG A 46 -9.95 13.97 -12.51
C ARG A 46 -10.92 13.72 -13.66
N THR A 47 -12.21 13.60 -13.37
CA THR A 47 -13.27 13.43 -14.37
C THR A 47 -13.37 14.65 -15.29
N ALA A 48 -13.22 15.86 -14.75
CA ALA A 48 -13.19 17.10 -15.52
C ALA A 48 -11.98 17.16 -16.47
N MET A 49 -10.80 16.69 -16.06
CA MET A 49 -9.64 16.56 -16.95
C MET A 49 -9.89 15.58 -18.10
N LEU A 50 -10.44 14.38 -17.82
CA LEU A 50 -10.77 13.38 -18.84
C LEU A 50 -11.79 13.90 -19.86
N ASN A 51 -12.75 14.72 -19.41
CA ASN A 51 -13.72 15.40 -20.29
C ASN A 51 -13.14 16.63 -21.02
N GLY A 52 -11.92 17.06 -20.67
CA GLY A 52 -11.25 18.22 -21.25
C GLY A 52 -11.74 19.57 -20.75
N GLU A 53 -12.35 19.60 -19.56
CA GLU A 53 -12.79 20.80 -18.83
C GLU A 53 -11.68 21.37 -17.93
N VAL A 54 -10.67 20.56 -17.60
CA VAL A 54 -9.44 20.92 -16.88
C VAL A 54 -8.23 20.53 -17.75
N ASP A 55 -7.20 21.38 -17.76
CA ASP A 55 -5.96 21.16 -18.53
C ASP A 55 -4.78 20.75 -17.67
N LEU A 56 -4.73 21.23 -16.42
CA LEU A 56 -3.62 21.08 -15.47
C LEU A 56 -4.14 21.09 -14.03
N TYR A 57 -3.57 20.27 -13.15
CA TYR A 57 -3.66 20.39 -11.68
C TYR A 57 -2.49 19.62 -11.05
N ILE A 58 -2.30 19.72 -9.73
CA ILE A 58 -1.40 18.85 -8.97
C ILE A 58 -2.17 17.59 -8.56
N GLU A 59 -1.61 16.41 -8.80
CA GLU A 59 -2.20 15.14 -8.40
C GLU A 59 -1.24 14.34 -7.52
N THR A 60 -1.80 13.66 -6.53
CA THR A 60 -1.10 12.79 -5.59
C THR A 60 -1.00 11.39 -6.21
N VAL A 61 0.20 10.83 -6.22
CA VAL A 61 0.49 9.58 -6.93
C VAL A 61 -0.34 8.40 -6.40
N THR A 62 -0.48 8.23 -5.08
CA THR A 62 -1.28 7.14 -4.50
C THR A 62 -2.77 7.28 -4.82
N THR A 63 -3.34 8.49 -4.73
CA THR A 63 -4.72 8.80 -5.16
C THR A 63 -4.96 8.34 -6.59
N ALA A 64 -4.06 8.67 -7.51
CA ALA A 64 -4.21 8.26 -8.91
C ALA A 64 -4.21 6.73 -9.09
N LEU A 65 -3.33 6.01 -8.39
CA LEU A 65 -3.22 4.56 -8.47
C LEU A 65 -4.40 3.83 -7.78
N ALA A 66 -4.76 4.25 -6.58
CA ALA A 66 -5.76 3.60 -5.75
C ALA A 66 -7.19 3.96 -6.18
N GLU A 67 -7.52 5.23 -6.38
CA GLU A 67 -8.88 5.66 -6.70
C GLU A 67 -9.23 5.51 -8.18
N TYR A 68 -8.33 5.94 -9.08
CA TYR A 68 -8.68 6.02 -10.51
C TYR A 68 -8.34 4.74 -11.28
N HIS A 69 -7.23 4.09 -10.92
CA HIS A 69 -6.83 2.80 -11.50
C HIS A 69 -7.29 1.60 -10.68
N ALA A 70 -7.98 1.83 -9.56
CA ALA A 70 -8.53 0.79 -8.68
C ALA A 70 -7.52 -0.27 -8.24
N LEU A 71 -6.24 0.11 -8.09
CA LEU A 71 -5.22 -0.79 -7.57
C LEU A 71 -5.45 -0.97 -6.06
N PRO A 72 -5.47 -2.21 -5.54
CA PRO A 72 -5.54 -2.42 -4.10
C PRO A 72 -4.29 -1.84 -3.44
N VAL A 73 -4.44 -1.25 -2.25
CA VAL A 73 -3.34 -0.54 -1.55
C VAL A 73 -2.12 -1.43 -1.34
N ALA A 74 -2.32 -2.74 -1.10
CA ALA A 74 -1.25 -3.73 -0.98
C ALA A 74 -0.45 -4.01 -2.28
N ALA A 75 -0.93 -3.54 -3.44
CA ALA A 75 -0.23 -3.62 -4.72
C ALA A 75 0.40 -2.28 -5.16
N LEU A 76 0.29 -1.22 -4.33
CA LEU A 76 0.96 0.04 -4.60
C LEU A 76 2.48 -0.08 -4.37
N PRO A 77 3.33 0.51 -5.24
CA PRO A 77 4.77 0.51 -5.02
C PRO A 77 5.14 1.32 -3.77
N THR A 78 6.05 0.79 -2.95
CA THR A 78 6.46 1.39 -1.66
C THR A 78 7.42 2.58 -1.76
N THR A 79 7.74 3.06 -2.97
CA THR A 79 8.62 4.24 -3.16
C THR A 79 8.00 5.22 -4.15
N SER A 80 8.12 6.52 -3.86
CA SER A 80 7.50 7.59 -4.66
C SER A 80 7.84 7.51 -6.15
N GLU A 81 9.10 7.24 -6.52
CA GLU A 81 9.53 7.20 -7.92
C GLU A 81 8.86 6.08 -8.72
N ARG A 82 8.53 4.96 -8.06
CA ARG A 82 7.89 3.80 -8.70
C ARG A 82 6.40 3.95 -8.80
N ALA A 83 5.78 4.41 -7.72
CA ALA A 83 4.37 4.74 -7.73
C ALA A 83 4.13 5.81 -8.82
N TYR A 84 5.00 6.81 -8.92
CA TYR A 84 4.98 7.84 -9.98
C TYR A 84 5.21 7.27 -11.38
N ALA A 85 6.20 6.38 -11.56
CA ALA A 85 6.43 5.71 -12.85
C ALA A 85 5.25 4.82 -13.27
N LEU A 86 4.58 4.16 -12.32
CA LEU A 86 3.38 3.36 -12.57
C LEU A 86 2.19 4.26 -12.94
N ALA A 87 1.98 5.35 -12.21
CA ALA A 87 0.94 6.34 -12.48
C ALA A 87 1.12 6.96 -13.88
N GLN A 88 2.34 7.38 -14.23
CA GLN A 88 2.73 7.79 -15.58
C GLN A 88 2.40 6.75 -16.66
N ASN A 89 2.60 5.46 -16.36
CA ASN A 89 2.39 4.39 -17.33
C ASN A 89 0.90 4.15 -17.61
N LEU A 90 0.07 4.14 -16.57
CA LEU A 90 -1.38 3.91 -16.67
C LEU A 90 -2.09 5.16 -17.24
N ASP A 91 -1.68 6.37 -16.84
CA ASP A 91 -2.27 7.62 -17.32
C ASP A 91 -1.96 7.95 -18.79
N ARG A 92 -0.91 7.35 -19.34
CA ARG A 92 -0.59 7.46 -20.77
C ARG A 92 -1.72 6.97 -21.66
N GLU A 93 -2.51 5.98 -21.22
CA GLU A 93 -3.66 5.48 -21.97
C GLU A 93 -4.84 6.46 -21.97
N ASN A 94 -4.87 7.38 -21.01
CA ASN A 94 -5.89 8.42 -20.83
C ASN A 94 -5.50 9.78 -21.46
N ASP A 95 -4.44 9.83 -22.27
CA ASP A 95 -3.85 11.07 -22.81
C ASP A 95 -3.49 12.10 -21.70
N ILE A 96 -3.06 11.62 -20.52
CA ILE A 96 -2.56 12.44 -19.40
C ILE A 96 -1.04 12.25 -19.29
N VAL A 97 -0.33 13.36 -19.05
CA VAL A 97 1.13 13.40 -18.86
C VAL A 97 1.42 13.94 -17.47
N TRP A 98 2.15 13.18 -16.68
CA TRP A 98 2.73 13.67 -15.44
C TRP A 98 4.01 14.44 -15.78
N LEU A 99 4.11 15.67 -15.28
CA LEU A 99 5.33 16.47 -15.25
C LEU A 99 6.16 16.07 -14.02
N ASP A 100 7.35 16.65 -13.84
CA ASP A 100 8.33 16.14 -12.85
C ASP A 100 7.71 16.00 -11.44
N LEU A 101 8.08 14.92 -10.75
CA LEU A 101 7.68 14.66 -9.37
C LEU A 101 8.22 15.77 -8.46
N LEU A 102 7.38 16.29 -7.56
CA LEU A 102 7.82 17.26 -6.58
C LEU A 102 8.88 16.62 -5.64
N PRO A 103 9.96 17.33 -5.26
CA PRO A 103 11.05 16.78 -4.45
C PRO A 103 10.69 16.69 -2.94
N TYR A 104 9.45 16.32 -2.63
CA TYR A 104 8.93 15.98 -1.32
C TYR A 104 7.83 14.91 -1.46
N ALA A 105 7.41 14.32 -0.36
CA ALA A 105 6.26 13.42 -0.32
C ALA A 105 5.32 13.81 0.82
N GLU A 106 4.02 13.85 0.53
CA GLU A 106 2.97 13.88 1.53
C GLU A 106 2.83 12.47 2.11
N THR A 107 2.85 12.39 3.44
CA THR A 107 2.67 11.13 4.16
C THR A 107 2.35 11.43 5.63
N THR A 108 1.65 10.52 6.29
CA THR A 108 1.52 10.52 7.75
C THR A 108 2.90 10.32 8.38
N ALA A 109 3.14 10.89 9.55
CA ALA A 109 4.33 10.60 10.34
C ALA A 109 3.99 10.56 11.84
N LEU A 110 4.81 9.85 12.62
CA LEU A 110 4.76 9.99 14.07
C LEU A 110 5.62 11.17 14.54
N VAL A 111 5.00 12.00 15.37
CA VAL A 111 5.54 13.24 15.91
C VAL A 111 5.66 13.10 17.42
N GLU A 112 6.82 13.43 17.97
CA GLU A 112 7.09 13.24 19.40
C GLU A 112 6.86 14.51 20.25
N GLY A 113 6.40 14.32 21.49
CA GLY A 113 6.34 15.38 22.51
C GLY A 113 7.69 15.67 23.18
N GLU A 114 7.81 16.84 23.83
CA GLU A 114 9.06 17.38 24.41
C GLU A 114 9.78 16.41 25.38
N GLU A 115 9.04 15.52 26.06
CA GLU A 115 9.62 14.52 26.97
C GLU A 115 10.40 13.41 26.23
N LEU A 116 9.95 12.98 25.06
CA LEU A 116 10.63 11.96 24.24
C LEU A 116 11.92 12.51 23.61
N THR A 117 11.88 13.75 23.11
CA THR A 117 13.08 14.47 22.62
C THR A 117 14.15 14.56 23.71
N THR A 118 13.73 14.73 24.97
CA THR A 118 14.63 14.78 26.14
C THR A 118 15.24 13.40 26.47
N LEU A 119 14.53 12.31 26.15
CA LEU A 119 15.03 10.94 26.27
C LEU A 119 15.96 10.53 25.12
N GLY A 120 15.98 11.31 24.03
CA GLY A 120 16.79 11.05 22.85
C GLY A 120 16.22 9.96 21.94
N ILE A 121 14.89 9.78 21.98
CA ILE A 121 14.15 9.05 20.97
C ILE A 121 14.17 9.93 19.71
N ALA A 122 14.48 9.36 18.54
CA ALA A 122 14.53 10.11 17.28
C ALA A 122 13.99 9.32 16.08
N SER A 123 13.67 8.03 16.29
CA SER A 123 13.18 7.11 15.27
C SER A 123 12.10 6.20 15.82
N LEU A 124 11.35 5.55 14.91
CA LEU A 124 10.39 4.51 15.25
C LEU A 124 11.06 3.28 15.88
N ASP A 125 12.32 2.99 15.53
CA ASP A 125 13.14 1.98 16.21
C ASP A 125 13.42 2.35 17.68
N ASP A 126 13.79 3.61 17.95
CA ASP A 126 14.02 4.09 19.33
C ASP A 126 12.72 4.07 20.15
N LEU A 127 11.59 4.47 19.52
CA LEU A 127 10.26 4.43 20.12
C LEU A 127 9.87 2.98 20.47
N ALA A 128 10.06 2.04 19.54
CA ALA A 128 9.78 0.62 19.76
C ALA A 128 10.62 0.06 20.92
N LEU A 129 11.93 0.30 20.92
CA LEU A 129 12.84 -0.11 22.00
C LEU A 129 12.43 0.49 23.35
N TYR A 130 12.00 1.76 23.38
CA TYR A 130 11.51 2.40 24.59
C TYR A 130 10.20 1.79 25.08
N MET A 131 9.24 1.55 24.19
CA MET A 131 7.94 0.93 24.50
C MET A 131 8.13 -0.48 25.08
N ILE A 132 8.93 -1.32 24.43
CA ILE A 132 9.24 -2.69 24.88
C ILE A 132 9.96 -2.68 26.24
N ALA A 133 10.93 -1.77 26.43
CA ALA A 133 11.72 -1.72 27.67
C ALA A 133 10.94 -1.22 28.90
N ASN A 134 9.81 -0.54 28.71
CA ASN A 134 9.05 0.13 29.76
C ASN A 134 7.59 -0.33 29.89
N ASP A 135 7.21 -1.45 29.26
CA ASP A 135 5.86 -2.04 29.33
C ASP A 135 4.78 -1.11 28.73
N SER A 136 5.04 -0.62 27.51
CA SER A 136 4.15 0.22 26.69
C SER A 136 3.56 1.46 27.38
N PRO A 137 4.39 2.35 27.96
CA PRO A 137 3.90 3.39 28.89
C PRO A 137 3.20 4.58 28.21
N LEU A 138 3.44 4.79 26.90
CA LEU A 138 3.05 5.99 26.17
C LEU A 138 1.61 5.96 25.66
N ALA A 139 1.05 7.13 25.42
CA ALA A 139 -0.20 7.37 24.70
C ALA A 139 0.05 7.98 23.31
N ILE A 140 -0.85 7.69 22.37
CA ILE A 140 -0.80 8.20 21.00
C ILE A 140 -2.11 8.90 20.62
N CYS A 141 -2.00 10.13 20.09
CA CYS A 141 -3.07 10.82 19.38
C CYS A 141 -3.09 10.34 17.92
N MET A 142 -4.27 9.99 17.39
CA MET A 142 -4.46 9.71 15.95
C MET A 142 -5.89 9.99 15.52
N ASP A 143 -6.09 10.19 14.22
CA ASP A 143 -7.41 10.24 13.62
C ASP A 143 -8.01 8.83 13.38
N ASN A 144 -9.22 8.80 12.83
CA ASN A 144 -9.92 7.54 12.52
C ASN A 144 -9.41 6.87 11.22
N GLU A 145 -8.72 7.57 10.34
CA GLU A 145 -8.16 7.01 9.10
C GLU A 145 -6.90 6.20 9.40
N PHE A 146 -5.96 6.76 10.16
CA PHE A 146 -4.77 6.06 10.64
C PHE A 146 -5.12 4.91 11.60
N PHE A 147 -6.18 5.05 12.40
CA PHE A 147 -6.68 3.94 13.22
C PHE A 147 -7.34 2.83 12.38
N GLY A 148 -8.06 3.20 11.32
CA GLY A 148 -8.87 2.29 10.51
C GLY A 148 -8.13 1.60 9.37
N SER A 149 -6.90 1.99 9.05
CA SER A 149 -6.14 1.40 7.94
C SER A 149 -5.45 0.08 8.32
N GLU A 150 -5.76 -0.97 7.54
CA GLU A 150 -5.16 -2.30 7.67
C GLU A 150 -3.70 -2.39 7.16
N LEU A 151 -3.23 -1.41 6.37
CA LEU A 151 -1.96 -1.50 5.64
C LEU A 151 -0.95 -0.41 5.98
N ASN A 152 -1.41 0.81 6.28
CA ASN A 152 -0.59 1.94 6.70
C ASN A 152 -1.13 2.60 7.99
N GLY A 153 -1.91 1.86 8.78
CA GLY A 153 -2.47 2.30 10.05
C GLY A 153 -1.80 1.70 11.28
N ILE A 154 -2.32 2.03 12.46
CA ILE A 154 -1.70 1.72 13.76
C ILE A 154 -1.43 0.22 13.99
N GLU A 155 -2.29 -0.68 13.50
CA GLU A 155 -2.09 -2.13 13.66
C GLU A 155 -0.87 -2.62 12.87
N ALA A 156 -0.75 -2.19 11.60
CA ALA A 156 0.38 -2.51 10.75
C ALA A 156 1.69 -1.85 11.24
N LEU A 157 1.65 -0.63 11.77
CA LEU A 157 2.81 0.04 12.35
C LEU A 157 3.39 -0.76 13.53
N GLN A 158 2.50 -1.12 14.46
CA GLN A 158 2.82 -1.89 15.65
C GLN A 158 3.39 -3.27 15.29
N GLN A 159 2.83 -3.92 14.28
CA GLN A 159 3.33 -5.20 13.77
C GLN A 159 4.73 -5.07 13.14
N LEU A 160 4.96 -4.07 12.29
CA LEU A 160 6.24 -3.91 11.58
C LEU A 160 7.40 -3.53 12.53
N TYR A 161 7.14 -2.66 13.50
CA TYR A 161 8.14 -2.19 14.47
C TYR A 161 8.19 -3.00 15.78
N GLY A 162 7.31 -3.98 15.96
CA GLY A 162 7.37 -4.92 17.09
C GLY A 162 7.01 -4.34 18.46
N PHE A 163 6.17 -3.30 18.52
CA PHE A 163 5.68 -2.69 19.76
C PHE A 163 4.17 -2.49 19.72
N ALA A 164 3.51 -2.25 20.86
CA ALA A 164 2.08 -1.95 20.90
C ALA A 164 1.76 -0.88 21.94
N PHE A 165 0.78 -0.02 21.69
CA PHE A 165 0.15 0.84 22.68
C PHE A 165 -0.91 0.06 23.47
N GLU A 166 -1.12 0.40 24.75
CA GLU A 166 -2.27 -0.16 25.48
C GLU A 166 -3.60 0.33 24.87
N PRO A 167 -4.69 -0.46 24.87
CA PRO A 167 -5.94 -0.04 24.23
C PRO A 167 -6.61 1.21 24.80
N ASP A 168 -6.32 1.59 26.04
CA ASP A 168 -6.75 2.85 26.69
C ASP A 168 -5.73 4.00 26.52
N LYS A 169 -4.65 3.76 25.78
CA LYS A 169 -3.59 4.70 25.40
C LYS A 169 -3.64 5.13 23.93
N ILE A 170 -4.54 4.55 23.14
CA ILE A 170 -4.84 4.97 21.77
C ILE A 170 -5.99 5.98 21.83
N LEU A 171 -5.70 7.24 21.51
CA LEU A 171 -6.62 8.37 21.64
C LEU A 171 -7.07 8.85 20.26
N LEU A 172 -8.34 8.63 19.94
CA LEU A 172 -8.96 9.05 18.69
C LEU A 172 -9.51 10.48 18.83
N MET A 173 -9.05 11.39 17.97
CA MET A 173 -9.47 12.79 17.90
C MET A 173 -9.54 13.29 16.45
N ALA A 174 -9.96 14.53 16.23
CA ALA A 174 -9.98 15.12 14.89
C ALA A 174 -8.56 15.51 14.43
N GLU A 175 -8.35 15.63 13.11
CA GLU A 175 -7.02 15.88 12.51
C GLU A 175 -6.40 17.21 12.98
N ASP A 176 -7.24 18.24 13.09
CA ASP A 176 -6.94 19.57 13.64
C ASP A 176 -6.65 19.56 15.16
N GLU A 177 -7.07 18.53 15.89
CA GLU A 177 -6.83 18.39 17.33
C GLU A 177 -5.52 17.64 17.67
N LEU A 178 -4.90 16.94 16.70
CA LEU A 178 -3.80 16.00 16.93
C LEU A 178 -2.57 16.62 17.61
N LEU A 179 -2.11 17.76 17.09
CA LEU A 179 -0.94 18.45 17.63
C LEU A 179 -1.27 19.19 18.93
N ALA A 180 -2.50 19.70 19.10
CA ALA A 180 -2.96 20.27 20.37
C ALA A 180 -3.04 19.21 21.50
N GLY A 181 -3.39 17.96 21.16
CA GLY A 181 -3.32 16.81 22.07
C GLY A 181 -1.88 16.52 22.55
N LEU A 182 -0.90 16.72 21.66
CA LEU A 182 0.52 16.58 21.97
C LEU A 182 1.04 17.74 22.86
N GLU A 183 0.67 18.99 22.55
CA GLU A 183 1.05 20.19 23.35
C GLU A 183 0.50 20.16 24.77
N SER A 184 -0.74 19.70 24.92
CA SER A 184 -1.41 19.62 26.22
C SER A 184 -0.92 18.45 27.08
N GLY A 185 -0.15 17.52 26.50
CA GLY A 185 0.29 16.30 27.15
C GLY A 185 -0.84 15.29 27.37
N GLU A 186 -1.87 15.30 26.52
CA GLU A 186 -2.91 14.27 26.49
C GLU A 186 -2.40 12.98 25.85
N CYS A 187 -1.50 13.09 24.86
CA CYS A 187 -0.67 12.00 24.35
C CYS A 187 0.82 12.35 24.38
N ASP A 188 1.67 11.33 24.23
CA ASP A 188 3.13 11.46 24.18
C ASP A 188 3.67 11.48 22.73
N VAL A 189 2.86 10.97 21.78
CA VAL A 189 3.15 10.88 20.35
C VAL A 189 1.87 11.22 19.56
N ALA A 190 1.97 11.86 18.40
CA ALA A 190 0.84 12.10 17.50
C ALA A 190 1.10 11.52 16.09
N ALA A 191 0.12 10.86 15.49
CA ALA A 191 0.14 10.46 14.08
C ALA A 191 -0.59 11.52 13.24
N THR A 192 0.15 12.33 12.49
CA THR A 192 -0.39 13.49 11.75
C THR A 192 0.37 13.70 10.42
N ASN A 193 0.00 14.70 9.62
CA ASN A 193 0.67 15.02 8.37
C ASN A 193 2.10 15.51 8.60
N ARG A 194 3.04 14.98 7.81
CA ARG A 194 4.48 15.32 7.89
C ARG A 194 4.76 16.81 7.61
N LEU A 195 4.01 17.46 6.71
CA LEU A 195 4.24 18.87 6.36
C LEU A 195 3.79 19.79 7.49
N ASP A 196 2.57 19.60 7.99
CA ASP A 196 1.96 20.28 9.13
C ASP A 196 2.83 20.25 10.39
N ALA A 197 3.36 19.07 10.71
CA ALA A 197 4.27 18.87 11.83
C ALA A 197 5.59 19.65 11.63
N ALA A 198 6.15 19.63 10.42
CA ALA A 198 7.36 20.36 10.08
C ALA A 198 7.14 21.89 10.11
N ALA A 199 6.00 22.37 9.62
CA ALA A 199 5.63 23.79 9.57
C ALA A 199 5.48 24.36 10.99
N ARG A 200 4.88 23.60 11.91
CA ARG A 200 4.78 23.92 13.35
C ARG A 200 6.08 23.62 14.13
N GLY A 201 7.15 23.16 13.46
CA GLY A 201 8.49 23.00 14.04
C GLY A 201 8.68 21.76 14.94
N TYR A 202 7.81 20.76 14.83
CA TYR A 202 7.88 19.53 15.62
C TYR A 202 9.02 18.60 15.20
N SER A 203 9.46 17.77 16.15
CA SER A 203 10.39 16.66 15.88
C SER A 203 9.61 15.46 15.37
N ILE A 204 9.90 15.09 14.11
CA ILE A 204 9.28 13.96 13.42
C ILE A 204 10.22 12.76 13.55
N LEU A 205 9.68 11.62 13.99
CA LEU A 205 10.47 10.39 14.15
C LEU A 205 10.91 9.85 12.79
N GLU A 206 12.19 9.49 12.67
CA GLU A 206 12.71 8.78 11.50
C GLU A 206 12.03 7.41 11.35
N ASP A 207 11.65 7.07 10.12
CA ASP A 207 11.00 5.81 9.74
C ASP A 207 11.98 4.92 8.95
N PRO A 208 12.91 4.21 9.63
CA PRO A 208 13.97 3.44 8.98
C PRO A 208 13.49 2.24 8.16
N LEU A 209 12.27 1.73 8.44
CA LEU A 209 11.66 0.61 7.70
C LEU A 209 10.75 1.07 6.56
N GLY A 210 10.47 2.37 6.43
CA GLY A 210 9.63 2.94 5.37
C GLY A 210 8.17 2.49 5.46
N PHE A 211 7.62 2.48 6.67
CA PHE A 211 6.22 2.16 6.94
C PHE A 211 5.26 3.16 6.31
N PHE A 212 5.52 4.44 6.51
CA PHE A 212 4.68 5.53 6.02
C PHE A 212 4.91 5.69 4.53
N LEU A 213 3.95 5.18 3.74
CA LEU A 213 3.98 5.21 2.28
C LEU A 213 4.22 6.64 1.79
N THR A 214 5.37 6.89 1.19
CA THR A 214 5.70 8.18 0.60
C THR A 214 4.94 8.34 -0.71
N SER A 215 3.89 9.17 -0.72
CA SER A 215 3.27 9.60 -1.97
C SER A 215 3.86 10.93 -2.38
N GLY A 216 4.61 10.94 -3.48
CA GLY A 216 4.94 12.20 -4.15
C GLY A 216 3.70 12.79 -4.84
N SER A 217 3.68 14.11 -4.96
CA SER A 217 2.69 14.84 -5.75
C SER A 217 3.34 15.37 -7.03
N ALA A 218 2.60 15.54 -8.13
CA ALA A 218 3.15 16.09 -9.35
C ALA A 218 2.11 16.84 -10.20
N PRO A 219 2.52 17.83 -11.02
CA PRO A 219 1.61 18.46 -11.97
C PRO A 219 1.24 17.48 -13.08
N VAL A 220 -0.06 17.21 -13.25
CA VAL A 220 -0.60 16.38 -14.34
C VAL A 220 -1.24 17.28 -15.39
N MET A 221 -0.92 17.06 -16.67
CA MET A 221 -1.40 17.87 -17.79
C MET A 221 -2.00 17.01 -18.90
N ARG A 222 -3.06 17.49 -19.54
CA ARG A 222 -3.58 16.86 -20.76
C ARG A 222 -2.53 16.86 -21.86
N LYS A 223 -2.21 15.68 -22.39
CA LYS A 223 -1.22 15.47 -23.46
C LYS A 223 -1.44 16.39 -24.66
N THR A 224 -2.71 16.61 -25.03
CA THR A 224 -3.08 17.45 -26.16
C THR A 224 -2.69 18.92 -25.98
N ILE A 225 -2.61 19.44 -24.75
CA ILE A 225 -2.15 20.79 -24.42
C ILE A 225 -0.62 20.84 -24.45
N LEU A 226 0.05 19.87 -23.83
CA LEU A 226 1.51 19.81 -23.79
C LEU A 226 2.13 19.60 -25.18
N ASP A 227 1.56 18.74 -26.02
CA ASP A 227 2.02 18.52 -27.40
C ASP A 227 1.86 19.78 -28.29
N GLN A 228 0.94 20.67 -27.94
CA GLN A 228 0.75 21.96 -28.63
C GLN A 228 1.66 23.08 -28.10
N ASN A 229 2.12 22.97 -26.84
CA ASN A 229 2.86 23.98 -26.11
C ASN A 229 4.00 23.32 -25.29
N PRO A 230 4.98 22.65 -25.95
CA PRO A 230 5.98 21.81 -25.28
C PRO A 230 6.89 22.58 -24.30
N GLU A 231 7.00 23.89 -24.46
CA GLU A 231 7.63 24.81 -23.52
C GLU A 231 7.03 24.75 -22.10
N LEU A 232 5.74 24.44 -21.95
CA LEU A 232 5.06 24.36 -20.66
C LEU A 232 5.70 23.35 -19.71
N GLY A 233 6.13 22.19 -20.24
CA GLY A 233 6.82 21.19 -19.43
C GLY A 233 8.15 21.70 -18.88
N THR A 234 8.90 22.49 -19.66
CA THR A 234 10.17 23.09 -19.16
C THR A 234 9.91 24.17 -18.10
N VAL A 235 8.86 24.97 -18.30
CA VAL A 235 8.48 26.05 -17.40
C VAL A 235 7.98 25.50 -16.06
N ILE A 236 7.08 24.51 -16.08
CA ILE A 236 6.51 23.90 -14.87
C ILE A 236 7.56 23.06 -14.13
N ASN A 237 8.37 22.25 -14.84
CA ASN A 237 9.45 21.50 -14.18
C ASN A 237 10.50 22.42 -13.53
N GLY A 238 10.71 23.63 -14.09
CA GLY A 238 11.57 24.64 -13.50
C GLY A 238 11.07 25.18 -12.15
N LEU A 239 9.75 25.25 -11.97
CA LEU A 239 9.12 25.54 -10.68
C LEU A 239 9.24 24.34 -9.72
N VAL A 240 8.84 23.14 -10.16
CA VAL A 240 8.87 21.89 -9.37
C VAL A 240 10.25 21.65 -8.76
N ALA A 241 11.33 21.93 -9.49
CA ALA A 241 12.71 21.73 -9.03
C ALA A 241 13.16 22.64 -7.86
N LEU A 242 12.37 23.64 -7.47
CA LEU A 242 12.64 24.53 -6.33
C LEU A 242 11.79 24.21 -5.09
N LEU A 243 10.88 23.24 -5.17
CA LEU A 243 9.84 23.01 -4.18
C LEU A 243 10.14 21.77 -3.33
N ASP A 244 11.23 21.83 -2.57
CA ASP A 244 11.58 20.78 -1.61
C ASP A 244 10.77 20.87 -0.30
N ALA A 245 10.90 19.86 0.55
CA ALA A 245 10.10 19.73 1.77
C ALA A 245 10.31 20.88 2.77
N GLU A 246 11.54 21.41 2.88
CA GLU A 246 11.84 22.58 3.72
C GLU A 246 11.14 23.82 3.13
N THR A 247 11.29 24.04 1.82
CA THR A 247 10.68 25.16 1.10
C THR A 247 9.16 25.17 1.20
N ILE A 248 8.48 24.05 0.94
CA ILE A 248 7.01 24.00 1.01
C ILE A 248 6.53 24.16 2.45
N SER A 249 7.18 23.52 3.42
CA SER A 249 6.84 23.70 4.83
C SER A 249 6.95 25.16 5.27
N ASP A 250 7.98 25.89 4.83
CA ASP A 250 8.13 27.33 5.12
C ASP A 250 7.10 28.22 4.40
N LEU A 251 6.60 27.82 3.23
CA LEU A 251 5.54 28.53 2.49
C LEU A 251 4.17 28.29 3.13
N ASP A 252 3.88 27.04 3.49
CA ASP A 252 2.66 26.61 4.16
C ASP A 252 2.54 27.28 5.54
N ARG A 253 3.64 27.29 6.32
CA ARG A 253 3.76 28.01 7.60
C ARG A 253 3.39 29.50 7.50
N GLN A 254 3.67 30.17 6.38
CA GLN A 254 3.30 31.58 6.19
C GLN A 254 1.80 31.78 5.98
N VAL A 255 1.11 30.78 5.41
CA VAL A 255 -0.34 30.81 5.14
C VAL A 255 -1.13 30.38 6.37
N GLU A 256 -0.67 29.36 7.10
CA GLU A 256 -1.40 28.79 8.24
C GLU A 256 -1.09 29.49 9.59
N LEU A 257 0.13 30.01 9.78
CA LEU A 257 0.64 30.47 11.09
C LEU A 257 1.31 31.86 11.08
N GLY A 258 1.41 32.51 9.91
CA GLY A 258 1.95 33.86 9.76
C GLY A 258 3.39 34.12 10.28
N GLU A 259 3.62 35.31 10.87
CA GLU A 259 4.92 35.71 11.43
C GLU A 259 5.07 35.33 12.92
N ASP A 260 3.98 35.28 13.69
CA ASP A 260 4.03 34.97 15.12
C ASP A 260 3.96 33.47 15.47
N GLY A 261 3.47 32.65 14.55
CA GLY A 261 3.39 31.20 14.69
C GLY A 261 2.10 30.70 15.34
N GLU A 262 1.08 31.54 15.50
CA GLU A 262 -0.23 31.20 16.08
C GLU A 262 -1.32 31.18 14.98
N GLU A 263 -2.25 30.22 15.03
CA GLU A 263 -3.41 30.15 14.11
C GLU A 263 -4.48 31.19 14.45
N GLU A 264 -5.15 31.73 13.42
CA GLU A 264 -6.14 32.82 13.51
C GLU A 264 -5.62 34.09 14.22
N SER A 265 -4.31 34.34 14.20
CA SER A 265 -3.65 35.51 14.80
C SER A 265 -4.01 36.82 14.06
N GLY A 266 -4.26 36.72 12.76
CA GLY A 266 -4.52 37.82 11.85
C GLY A 266 -3.25 38.42 11.20
N ASP A 267 -2.09 37.76 11.31
CA ASP A 267 -0.87 38.09 10.57
C ASP A 267 -0.50 37.08 9.45
N GLU A 268 -1.36 36.10 9.21
CA GLU A 268 -1.26 35.10 8.15
C GLU A 268 -1.23 35.72 6.74
N HIS A 269 -0.46 35.10 5.84
CA HIS A 269 -0.26 35.61 4.50
C HIS A 269 -1.20 34.90 3.50
N ASP A 270 -1.92 35.70 2.70
CA ASP A 270 -2.71 35.22 1.55
C ASP A 270 -1.86 34.31 0.63
N ALA A 271 -2.35 33.11 0.32
CA ALA A 271 -1.62 32.09 -0.42
C ALA A 271 -1.18 32.54 -1.83
N TYR A 272 -1.91 33.46 -2.48
CA TYR A 272 -1.50 34.04 -3.76
C TYR A 272 -0.34 35.03 -3.58
N MET A 273 -0.29 35.78 -2.47
CA MET A 273 0.82 36.65 -2.12
C MET A 273 2.09 35.83 -1.83
N VAL A 274 1.99 34.77 -1.02
CA VAL A 274 3.10 33.83 -0.73
C VAL A 274 3.63 33.20 -2.01
N ALA A 275 2.73 32.66 -2.85
CA ALA A 275 3.09 32.09 -4.15
C ALA A 275 3.80 33.11 -5.07
N ARG A 276 3.31 34.36 -5.13
CA ARG A 276 3.92 35.42 -5.95
C ARG A 276 5.31 35.78 -5.46
N ASP A 277 5.48 36.00 -4.17
CA ASP A 277 6.73 36.53 -3.63
C ASP A 277 7.84 35.48 -3.74
N PHE A 278 7.54 34.21 -3.47
CA PHE A 278 8.45 33.10 -3.77
C PHE A 278 8.91 33.05 -5.24
N LEU A 279 7.98 33.20 -6.19
CA LEU A 279 8.30 33.19 -7.63
C LEU A 279 9.13 34.40 -8.06
N VAL A 280 8.92 35.57 -7.46
CA VAL A 280 9.73 36.77 -7.73
C VAL A 280 11.13 36.63 -7.15
N GLU A 281 11.25 36.13 -5.92
CA GLU A 281 12.55 35.93 -5.26
C GLU A 281 13.44 34.89 -5.97
N ASN A 282 12.81 33.88 -6.57
CA ASN A 282 13.49 32.84 -7.36
C ASN A 282 13.66 33.19 -8.85
N GLU A 283 13.41 34.44 -9.26
CA GLU A 283 13.52 34.92 -10.65
C GLU A 283 12.66 34.13 -11.68
N LEU A 284 11.57 33.50 -11.23
CA LEU A 284 10.65 32.72 -12.09
C LEU A 284 9.56 33.56 -12.77
N ILE A 285 9.21 34.73 -12.21
CA ILE A 285 8.31 35.72 -12.83
C ILE A 285 8.91 37.14 -12.68
N GLU A 286 8.58 38.07 -13.59
CA GLU A 286 9.02 39.46 -13.44
C GLU A 286 8.33 40.13 -12.22
N PRO A 287 9.06 40.88 -11.37
CA PRO A 287 8.44 41.65 -10.30
C PRO A 287 7.48 42.70 -10.88
N PRO A 288 6.34 42.98 -10.21
CA PRO A 288 5.40 43.99 -10.67
C PRO A 288 6.10 45.34 -10.81
N VAL A 289 5.95 45.97 -11.99
CA VAL A 289 6.56 47.27 -12.27
C VAL A 289 6.00 48.29 -11.29
N GLU A 290 6.86 48.83 -10.41
CA GLU A 290 6.50 49.95 -9.52
C GLU A 290 5.89 51.08 -10.35
N GLU A 291 4.59 51.34 -10.19
CA GLU A 291 4.03 52.61 -10.62
C GLU A 291 4.71 53.72 -9.80
N PRO A 292 5.23 54.79 -10.43
CA PRO A 292 6.03 55.77 -9.74
C PRO A 292 5.21 56.44 -8.63
N ALA A 293 5.70 56.29 -7.39
CA ALA A 293 5.03 56.74 -6.17
C ALA A 293 4.34 58.10 -6.33
N VAL A 294 3.02 58.12 -6.13
CA VAL A 294 2.23 59.34 -6.19
C VAL A 294 2.59 60.19 -4.96
N ASP A 295 3.35 61.25 -5.21
CA ASP A 295 3.90 62.19 -4.23
C ASP A 295 2.83 62.64 -3.20
N GLU A 296 2.94 62.19 -1.95
CA GLU A 296 2.06 62.55 -0.82
C GLU A 296 2.27 64.03 -0.39
N ALA A 297 1.87 64.95 -1.27
CA ALA A 297 2.06 66.39 -1.10
C ALA A 297 0.83 67.19 -1.57
N ALA A 298 -0.38 66.67 -1.34
CA ALA A 298 -1.63 67.32 -1.74
C ALA A 298 -2.82 67.24 -0.75
N GLU A 299 -2.61 66.82 0.51
CA GLU A 299 -3.64 66.90 1.57
C GLU A 299 -3.26 67.89 2.69
N GLU A 300 -3.48 69.19 2.43
CA GLU A 300 -3.92 70.11 3.49
C GLU A 300 -4.97 71.08 2.90
N GLY A 301 -6.26 70.85 3.20
CA GLY A 301 -7.23 71.96 3.12
C GLY A 301 -8.68 71.73 2.67
N ALA A 302 -9.39 70.69 3.11
CA ALA A 302 -10.84 70.78 3.36
C ALA A 302 -11.43 69.58 4.13
N GLY A 303 -11.33 69.57 5.45
CA GLY A 303 -12.02 68.56 6.27
C GLY A 303 -13.53 68.80 6.43
N SER A 304 -14.27 67.69 6.57
CA SER A 304 -15.66 67.57 7.08
C SER A 304 -16.83 68.01 6.18
N GLN A 305 -17.64 67.03 5.76
CA GLN A 305 -18.98 66.89 6.36
C GLN A 305 -19.43 65.41 6.40
N SER A 306 -19.91 65.01 7.57
CA SER A 306 -20.37 63.66 7.94
C SER A 306 -21.86 63.44 7.67
N THR A 307 -22.25 62.22 7.29
CA THR A 307 -23.54 61.63 7.69
C THR A 307 -23.43 60.11 7.75
N GLU A 308 -23.76 59.54 8.92
CA GLU A 308 -23.93 58.10 9.13
C GLU A 308 -25.11 57.52 8.33
N ARG A 309 -25.07 56.21 8.02
CA ARG A 309 -26.20 55.31 8.30
C ARG A 309 -25.84 53.82 8.27
N GLU A 310 -26.50 53.09 9.15
CA GLU A 310 -26.30 51.67 9.46
C GLU A 310 -26.93 50.70 8.44
N ASN A 311 -26.50 49.44 8.53
CA ASN A 311 -27.10 48.25 7.93
C ASN A 311 -28.49 47.95 8.55
N PRO A 312 -29.38 47.18 7.87
CA PRO A 312 -29.97 46.04 8.58
C PRO A 312 -30.34 44.81 7.71
N ALA A 313 -30.52 43.68 8.39
CA ALA A 313 -30.92 42.38 7.83
C ALA A 313 -32.44 42.07 7.93
N VAL A 314 -32.94 41.29 6.96
CA VAL A 314 -33.85 40.10 7.02
C VAL A 314 -35.28 40.19 7.66
N GLU A 315 -36.24 39.56 6.94
CA GLU A 315 -37.60 39.05 7.29
C GLU A 315 -38.75 40.01 7.71
N GLU A 316 -40.05 39.69 7.51
CA GLU A 316 -40.75 38.44 7.13
C GLU A 316 -42.09 38.70 6.35
N THR A 317 -42.74 37.64 5.81
CA THR A 317 -44.21 37.35 5.71
C THR A 317 -44.78 36.88 4.34
N GLY A 318 -45.21 35.60 4.28
CA GLY A 318 -46.67 35.28 4.23
C GLY A 318 -47.45 35.05 2.91
N THR A 319 -47.61 33.76 2.57
CA THR A 319 -48.85 33.04 2.10
C THR A 319 -49.41 33.06 0.64
N GLU A 320 -49.54 31.82 0.12
CA GLU A 320 -50.60 31.18 -0.72
C GLU A 320 -50.88 31.58 -2.20
N ALA A 321 -50.57 30.66 -3.14
CA ALA A 321 -51.56 29.80 -3.86
C ALA A 321 -50.87 28.84 -4.90
N PRO A 322 -51.47 27.69 -5.32
CA PRO A 322 -50.71 26.53 -5.80
C PRO A 322 -51.12 26.04 -7.25
N PRO A 323 -51.03 24.75 -7.70
CA PRO A 323 -50.26 24.40 -8.91
C PRO A 323 -51.03 23.53 -9.97
N ALA A 324 -50.34 23.10 -11.03
CA ALA A 324 -50.54 21.85 -11.83
C ALA A 324 -49.70 21.90 -13.14
N ASP A 325 -49.36 20.84 -13.88
CA ASP A 325 -49.18 19.37 -13.74
C ASP A 325 -49.06 18.81 -15.20
N ALA A 326 -48.72 17.53 -15.37
CA ALA A 326 -48.85 16.68 -16.58
C ALA A 326 -47.71 16.62 -17.64
N THR A 327 -46.94 15.52 -17.56
CA THR A 327 -46.48 14.66 -18.69
C THR A 327 -47.70 13.92 -19.33
N PRO A 328 -47.64 13.07 -20.42
CA PRO A 328 -46.48 12.39 -21.03
C PRO A 328 -46.55 12.09 -22.58
N THR A 329 -45.67 11.17 -23.04
CA THR A 329 -45.81 10.14 -24.14
C THR A 329 -45.72 10.45 -25.66
N GLU A 330 -44.86 9.62 -26.31
CA GLU A 330 -44.98 8.91 -27.62
C GLU A 330 -45.05 9.65 -28.99
N GLY A 331 -44.40 9.04 -30.01
CA GLY A 331 -44.66 9.33 -31.43
C GLY A 331 -43.56 8.90 -32.43
N GLU A 332 -43.74 7.76 -33.11
CA GLU A 332 -42.87 7.26 -34.19
C GLU A 332 -43.03 8.03 -35.54
N GLY A 333 -42.03 7.93 -36.44
CA GLY A 333 -42.32 7.53 -37.84
C GLY A 333 -41.88 8.42 -39.02
N GLY A 334 -40.91 7.91 -39.80
CA GLY A 334 -40.80 8.10 -41.27
C GLY A 334 -40.08 9.36 -41.80
N GLY A 335 -39.39 9.34 -42.94
CA GLY A 335 -39.19 8.24 -43.90
C GLY A 335 -38.25 8.62 -45.07
N GLU A 336 -37.86 7.61 -45.86
CA GLU A 336 -36.74 7.60 -46.83
C GLU A 336 -36.84 8.52 -48.06
N THR A 337 -35.68 8.86 -48.65
CA THR A 337 -35.25 8.49 -50.03
C THR A 337 -33.81 9.01 -50.27
N GLY A 338 -32.86 8.33 -50.94
CA GLY A 338 -32.76 6.95 -51.44
C GLY A 338 -31.54 6.76 -52.37
N GLN A 339 -31.10 5.49 -52.54
CA GLN A 339 -30.19 4.95 -53.58
C GLN A 339 -28.64 5.09 -53.48
N THR A 340 -28.03 3.95 -53.13
CA THR A 340 -26.71 3.38 -53.49
C THR A 340 -26.47 3.28 -55.03
N PRO A 341 -25.27 2.94 -55.60
CA PRO A 341 -24.17 2.10 -55.02
C PRO A 341 -22.68 2.43 -55.36
N SER A 342 -21.77 1.72 -54.68
CA SER A 342 -20.29 1.62 -54.90
C SER A 342 -19.92 0.45 -55.85
N PRO A 343 -18.64 0.02 -56.05
CA PRO A 343 -17.29 0.60 -55.80
C PRO A 343 -16.49 0.65 -57.17
N PRO A 344 -15.18 0.32 -57.39
CA PRO A 344 -13.98 0.13 -56.53
C PRO A 344 -12.60 0.72 -57.04
N ASP A 345 -11.61 0.67 -56.14
CA ASP A 345 -10.14 0.38 -56.25
C ASP A 345 -9.14 1.06 -57.23
N SER A 346 -8.18 1.78 -56.61
CA SER A 346 -6.68 1.68 -56.77
C SER A 346 -5.97 2.06 -58.11
N PRO A 347 -4.61 2.23 -58.17
CA PRO A 347 -3.56 2.26 -57.13
C PRO A 347 -2.53 3.44 -57.18
N ALA A 348 -1.56 3.37 -56.25
CA ALA A 348 -0.36 4.19 -55.97
C ALA A 348 0.61 4.59 -57.12
N LEU A 349 1.52 5.57 -56.83
CA LEU A 349 3.00 5.47 -56.91
C LEU A 349 3.71 6.84 -56.78
N THR A 350 4.80 6.93 -55.99
CA THR A 350 5.84 7.99 -56.13
C THR A 350 7.25 7.44 -55.86
N GLN A 351 8.24 7.95 -56.59
CA GLN A 351 9.67 7.63 -56.44
C GLN A 351 10.52 8.91 -56.44
N THR A 352 11.51 8.96 -55.53
CA THR A 352 12.87 9.55 -55.64
C THR A 352 13.12 10.98 -56.17
N SER A 353 13.95 11.71 -55.41
CA SER A 353 14.56 13.04 -55.65
C SER A 353 15.45 13.15 -56.92
N PRO A 354 15.93 14.37 -57.31
CA PRO A 354 17.24 14.85 -56.79
C PRO A 354 17.46 16.40 -56.71
N SER A 355 18.66 16.80 -56.28
CA SER A 355 19.16 18.15 -55.96
C SER A 355 19.78 18.95 -57.14
N ALA A 356 20.00 20.28 -56.96
CA ALA A 356 21.17 21.11 -57.39
C ALA A 356 20.85 22.63 -57.35
N GLU A 357 21.44 23.43 -56.45
CA GLU A 357 22.64 24.30 -56.62
C GLU A 357 22.45 25.68 -57.31
N MET A 358 22.97 26.75 -56.69
CA MET A 358 23.66 27.84 -57.41
C MET A 358 24.62 28.69 -56.54
N LEU A 359 25.92 28.56 -56.84
CA LEU A 359 26.98 29.59 -56.90
C LEU A 359 27.17 30.59 -55.72
N ALA A 360 28.28 30.54 -54.96
CA ALA A 360 29.65 31.01 -55.29
C ALA A 360 29.79 32.56 -55.31
N SER A 361 30.83 33.27 -54.85
CA SER A 361 32.23 32.98 -54.41
C SER A 361 32.84 34.32 -53.87
N ALA A 362 33.98 34.45 -53.19
CA ALA A 362 34.90 33.55 -52.46
C ALA A 362 35.98 34.39 -51.70
N SER A 363 36.73 33.73 -50.80
CA SER A 363 38.18 33.96 -50.52
C SER A 363 38.63 35.26 -49.81
N ALA A 364 39.53 35.24 -48.81
CA ALA A 364 40.14 34.15 -48.03
C ALA A 364 40.94 34.73 -46.84
N GLY A 365 41.26 33.91 -45.84
CA GLY A 365 42.20 34.24 -44.76
C GLY A 365 41.94 33.47 -43.48
N GLY A 366 42.35 32.19 -43.42
CA GLY A 366 42.05 31.31 -42.28
C GLY A 366 43.07 31.35 -41.14
N GLY A 367 42.68 30.75 -40.02
CA GLY A 367 43.52 30.35 -38.90
C GLY A 367 42.75 29.38 -38.01
N GLU A 368 43.34 28.21 -37.71
CA GLU A 368 42.72 27.19 -36.85
C GLU A 368 42.51 27.67 -35.40
N GLY A 369 41.43 27.18 -34.78
CA GLY A 369 41.09 27.48 -33.38
C GLY A 369 39.70 26.99 -32.99
N ASP A 370 39.37 25.74 -33.31
CA ASP A 370 38.03 25.18 -33.04
C ASP A 370 37.93 24.76 -31.57
N ALA A 371 37.53 25.72 -30.72
CA ALA A 371 37.18 25.47 -29.33
C ALA A 371 35.74 24.94 -29.27
N ALA A 372 35.57 23.65 -29.59
CA ALA A 372 34.31 22.95 -29.39
C ALA A 372 33.95 23.02 -27.90
N THR A 373 32.85 23.72 -27.60
CA THR A 373 32.25 23.79 -26.26
C THR A 373 31.92 22.39 -25.79
N ALA A 374 32.61 21.93 -24.74
CA ALA A 374 32.20 20.72 -24.04
C ALA A 374 30.82 20.98 -23.43
N SER A 375 29.80 20.30 -23.97
CA SER A 375 28.53 20.15 -23.26
C SER A 375 28.86 19.36 -21.99
N ALA A 376 28.75 20.03 -20.84
CA ALA A 376 28.96 19.39 -19.56
C ALA A 376 27.79 18.42 -19.33
N SER A 377 28.07 17.13 -19.47
CA SER A 377 27.19 16.09 -18.93
C SER A 377 27.05 16.34 -17.43
N SER A 378 25.82 16.34 -16.91
CA SER A 378 25.60 16.25 -15.47
C SER A 378 26.41 15.08 -14.91
N PRO A 379 26.99 15.18 -13.70
CA PRO A 379 27.69 14.05 -13.09
C PRO A 379 26.68 12.93 -12.84
N GLY A 380 26.61 11.95 -13.74
CA GLY A 380 25.83 10.74 -13.50
C GLY A 380 26.33 10.08 -12.22
N ILE A 381 25.41 9.74 -11.31
CA ILE A 381 25.72 9.04 -10.06
C ILE A 381 26.56 7.81 -10.42
N ALA A 382 27.77 7.74 -9.86
CA ALA A 382 28.73 6.72 -10.25
C ALA A 382 28.26 5.35 -9.75
N ARG A 383 27.76 4.52 -10.68
CA ARG A 383 27.29 3.15 -10.42
C ARG A 383 28.24 2.41 -9.49
N GLU A 384 27.69 1.86 -8.41
CA GLU A 384 28.47 1.18 -7.38
C GLU A 384 29.31 0.01 -7.96
N PRO A 385 30.56 -0.16 -7.51
CA PRO A 385 31.47 -1.14 -8.09
C PRO A 385 31.20 -2.56 -7.57
N GLY A 386 30.31 -3.30 -8.24
CA GLY A 386 30.05 -4.71 -7.92
C GLY A 386 29.28 -5.49 -8.99
N ILE A 387 28.75 -6.63 -8.57
CA ILE A 387 27.51 -7.25 -9.07
C ILE A 387 26.42 -6.71 -8.15
N ILE A 388 25.44 -6.00 -8.69
CA ILE A 388 24.31 -5.47 -7.93
C ILE A 388 23.19 -6.54 -7.95
N ILE A 389 22.88 -7.11 -6.79
CA ILE A 389 21.88 -8.18 -6.64
C ILE A 389 20.66 -7.61 -5.91
N ALA A 390 19.47 -7.90 -6.43
CA ALA A 390 18.22 -7.49 -5.83
C ALA A 390 17.20 -8.63 -5.70
N SER A 391 16.06 -8.36 -5.08
CA SER A 391 14.92 -9.28 -4.96
C SER A 391 13.63 -8.52 -4.71
N MET A 392 12.50 -9.24 -4.84
CA MET A 392 11.21 -8.76 -4.35
C MET A 392 11.18 -8.73 -2.82
N THR A 393 10.14 -8.10 -2.27
CA THR A 393 9.90 -7.87 -0.85
C THR A 393 9.19 -9.04 -0.16
N ASP A 394 8.62 -10.00 -0.88
CA ASP A 394 8.11 -11.23 -0.28
C ASP A 394 9.25 -12.11 0.29
N THR A 395 8.94 -12.88 1.34
CA THR A 395 9.90 -13.69 2.08
C THR A 395 10.71 -14.64 1.20
N GLU A 396 10.05 -15.32 0.25
CA GLU A 396 10.66 -16.33 -0.60
C GLU A 396 11.70 -15.69 -1.53
N GLN A 397 11.37 -14.56 -2.15
CA GLN A 397 12.28 -13.81 -3.02
C GLN A 397 13.41 -13.14 -2.23
N GLN A 398 13.14 -12.56 -1.06
CA GLN A 398 14.17 -12.06 -0.15
C GLN A 398 15.16 -13.16 0.26
N LEU A 399 14.66 -14.33 0.65
CA LEU A 399 15.47 -15.50 0.99
C LEU A 399 16.33 -15.95 -0.19
N MET A 400 15.74 -16.10 -1.38
CA MET A 400 16.48 -16.48 -2.57
C MET A 400 17.53 -15.44 -2.97
N GLY A 401 17.21 -14.14 -2.92
CA GLY A 401 18.16 -13.05 -3.17
C GLY A 401 19.33 -13.08 -2.19
N THR A 402 19.02 -13.22 -0.89
CA THR A 402 20.01 -13.29 0.20
C THR A 402 20.92 -14.51 0.05
N MET A 403 20.40 -15.66 -0.40
CA MET A 403 21.23 -16.82 -0.76
C MET A 403 22.20 -16.51 -1.91
N MET A 404 21.76 -15.80 -2.96
CA MET A 404 22.63 -15.43 -4.09
C MET A 404 23.73 -14.46 -3.66
N VAL A 405 23.39 -13.43 -2.87
CA VAL A 405 24.32 -12.48 -2.26
C VAL A 405 25.38 -13.21 -1.44
N THR A 406 24.93 -14.06 -0.51
CA THR A 406 25.82 -14.72 0.46
C THR A 406 26.72 -15.76 -0.24
N LEU A 407 26.20 -16.50 -1.22
CA LEU A 407 26.97 -17.44 -2.05
C LEU A 407 28.03 -16.74 -2.91
N LEU A 408 27.72 -15.57 -3.49
CA LEU A 408 28.68 -14.83 -4.32
C LEU A 408 29.71 -14.06 -3.47
N ARG A 409 29.31 -13.46 -2.33
CA ARG A 409 30.24 -12.85 -1.37
C ARG A 409 31.26 -13.86 -0.82
N SER A 410 30.79 -15.01 -0.35
CA SER A 410 31.67 -16.08 0.18
C SER A 410 32.60 -16.68 -0.89
N ALA A 411 32.22 -16.63 -2.17
CA ALA A 411 33.07 -16.98 -3.30
C ALA A 411 34.06 -15.86 -3.73
N GLY A 412 34.05 -14.69 -3.06
CA GLY A 412 34.98 -13.59 -3.28
C GLY A 412 34.60 -12.60 -4.38
N TYR A 413 33.33 -12.58 -4.81
CA TYR A 413 32.84 -11.58 -5.77
C TYR A 413 32.57 -10.24 -5.07
N PRO A 414 32.81 -9.09 -5.74
CA PRO A 414 32.34 -7.81 -5.26
C PRO A 414 30.82 -7.74 -5.44
N VAL A 415 30.06 -7.82 -4.36
CA VAL A 415 28.58 -7.85 -4.39
C VAL A 415 28.02 -6.65 -3.62
N VAL A 416 27.25 -5.85 -4.34
CA VAL A 416 26.34 -4.85 -3.78
C VAL A 416 25.00 -5.53 -3.59
N ASP A 417 24.38 -5.28 -2.46
CA ASP A 417 23.20 -5.96 -1.99
C ASP A 417 22.07 -4.95 -1.88
N ARG A 418 21.00 -5.25 -2.62
CA ARG A 418 19.76 -4.50 -2.71
C ARG A 418 18.60 -5.50 -2.71
N THR A 419 18.64 -6.54 -1.88
CA THR A 419 17.46 -7.40 -1.66
C THR A 419 16.31 -6.59 -1.04
N ALA A 420 15.09 -7.12 -1.10
CA ALA A 420 13.87 -6.48 -0.63
C ALA A 420 13.58 -5.12 -1.30
N SER A 421 14.01 -4.93 -2.55
CA SER A 421 14.11 -3.59 -3.13
C SER A 421 13.10 -3.25 -4.22
N GLY A 422 12.02 -4.00 -4.45
CA GLY A 422 10.97 -3.62 -5.44
C GLY A 422 10.13 -4.77 -5.99
N THR A 423 9.08 -4.47 -6.76
CA THR A 423 8.23 -5.48 -7.40
C THR A 423 8.91 -6.12 -8.61
N SER A 424 8.40 -7.25 -9.11
CA SER A 424 8.92 -7.90 -10.33
C SER A 424 9.06 -6.92 -11.53
N PRO A 425 8.02 -6.12 -11.90
CA PRO A 425 8.16 -5.05 -12.90
C PRO A 425 9.31 -4.07 -12.66
N ASP A 426 9.53 -3.64 -11.40
CA ASP A 426 10.62 -2.73 -11.06
C ASP A 426 11.98 -3.38 -11.29
N LEU A 427 12.17 -4.58 -10.74
CA LEU A 427 13.42 -5.33 -10.84
C LEU A 427 13.74 -5.68 -12.29
N ARG A 428 12.72 -5.95 -13.11
CA ARG A 428 12.88 -6.16 -14.54
C ARG A 428 13.35 -4.88 -15.25
N ALA A 429 12.73 -3.74 -14.97
CA ALA A 429 13.13 -2.46 -15.54
C ALA A 429 14.57 -2.08 -15.11
N MET A 430 14.90 -2.29 -13.84
CA MET A 430 16.26 -2.09 -13.29
C MET A 430 17.29 -3.05 -13.90
N LEU A 431 16.90 -4.29 -14.23
CA LEU A 431 17.79 -5.23 -14.91
C LEU A 431 18.02 -4.80 -16.36
N GLU A 432 16.97 -4.40 -17.08
CA GLU A 432 17.05 -3.95 -18.48
C GLU A 432 17.82 -2.62 -18.63
N SER A 433 17.63 -1.67 -17.72
CA SER A 433 18.41 -0.42 -17.66
C SER A 433 19.87 -0.65 -17.24
N GLY A 434 20.12 -1.77 -16.55
CA GLY A 434 21.43 -2.16 -16.03
C GLY A 434 21.80 -1.51 -14.70
N GLU A 435 20.81 -0.98 -13.98
CA GLU A 435 20.93 -0.57 -12.59
C GLU A 435 21.27 -1.78 -11.71
N ILE A 436 20.54 -2.89 -11.84
CA ILE A 436 20.88 -4.18 -11.22
C ILE A 436 21.53 -5.15 -12.22
N ASP A 437 22.16 -6.20 -11.71
CA ASP A 437 22.81 -7.25 -12.51
C ASP A 437 22.14 -8.62 -12.37
N LEU A 438 21.47 -8.89 -11.24
CA LEU A 438 20.94 -10.21 -10.89
C LEU A 438 19.75 -10.09 -9.94
N TYR A 439 18.68 -10.85 -10.18
CA TYR A 439 17.59 -11.04 -9.20
C TYR A 439 16.92 -12.42 -9.38
N PRO A 440 16.25 -13.00 -8.36
CA PRO A 440 15.34 -14.12 -8.55
C PRO A 440 14.06 -13.65 -9.26
N GLU A 441 13.55 -14.44 -10.20
CA GLU A 441 12.29 -14.17 -10.90
C GLU A 441 11.51 -15.46 -11.15
N PHE A 442 10.18 -15.37 -11.14
CA PHE A 442 9.28 -16.49 -11.42
C PHE A 442 9.02 -16.68 -12.91
N THR A 443 9.08 -17.92 -13.39
CA THR A 443 8.81 -18.23 -14.81
C THR A 443 7.44 -17.76 -15.28
N GLY A 444 6.39 -17.96 -14.48
CA GLY A 444 5.02 -17.56 -14.84
C GLY A 444 4.82 -16.04 -14.88
N VAL A 445 5.37 -15.31 -13.91
CA VAL A 445 5.29 -13.83 -13.86
C VAL A 445 5.94 -13.22 -15.09
N ALA A 446 7.18 -13.61 -15.40
CA ALA A 446 7.90 -13.07 -16.54
C ALA A 446 7.24 -13.40 -17.90
N LEU A 447 6.65 -14.60 -18.05
CA LEU A 447 5.89 -14.97 -19.24
C LEU A 447 4.59 -14.17 -19.38
N SER A 448 3.90 -13.89 -18.27
CA SER A 448 2.64 -13.15 -18.31
C SER A 448 2.88 -11.66 -18.54
N LEU A 449 3.69 -11.01 -17.68
CA LEU A 449 3.85 -9.56 -17.68
C LEU A 449 4.70 -9.03 -18.86
N TYR A 450 5.80 -9.71 -19.21
CA TYR A 450 6.73 -9.19 -20.23
C TYR A 450 6.49 -9.77 -21.62
N HIS A 451 5.97 -10.99 -21.69
CA HIS A 451 5.68 -11.68 -22.95
C HIS A 451 4.20 -11.72 -23.30
N ASN A 452 3.35 -11.09 -22.47
CA ASN A 452 1.90 -10.92 -22.70
C ASN A 452 1.18 -12.25 -22.95
N ILE A 453 1.60 -13.32 -22.28
CA ILE A 453 0.94 -14.62 -22.35
C ILE A 453 -0.19 -14.66 -21.30
N PRO A 454 -1.47 -14.82 -21.71
CA PRO A 454 -2.57 -14.86 -20.77
C PRO A 454 -2.45 -16.08 -19.84
N PRO A 455 -2.96 -16.01 -18.59
CA PRO A 455 -2.76 -17.06 -17.59
C PRO A 455 -3.18 -18.45 -18.07
N SER A 456 -4.32 -18.57 -18.76
CA SER A 456 -4.82 -19.80 -19.38
C SER A 456 -3.94 -20.40 -20.50
N ALA A 457 -2.94 -19.66 -21.00
CA ALA A 457 -1.99 -20.11 -22.02
C ALA A 457 -0.56 -20.32 -21.49
N LEU A 458 -0.31 -20.05 -20.21
CA LEU A 458 0.99 -20.28 -19.58
C LEU A 458 1.32 -21.78 -19.47
N PRO A 459 2.60 -22.20 -19.60
CA PRO A 459 2.96 -23.60 -19.42
C PRO A 459 2.79 -24.07 -17.98
N THR A 460 2.08 -25.18 -17.81
CA THR A 460 1.80 -25.83 -16.51
C THR A 460 2.89 -26.83 -16.08
N THR A 461 4.00 -26.90 -16.83
CA THR A 461 5.15 -27.75 -16.51
C THR A 461 6.40 -26.92 -16.32
N ALA A 462 7.17 -27.26 -15.29
CA ALA A 462 8.34 -26.49 -14.86
C ALA A 462 9.43 -26.35 -15.94
N ASP A 463 9.71 -27.42 -16.69
CA ASP A 463 10.64 -27.38 -17.81
C ASP A 463 10.06 -26.61 -19.02
N GLY A 464 8.75 -26.63 -19.21
CA GLY A 464 8.05 -25.90 -20.27
C GLY A 464 8.09 -24.40 -20.06
N ALA A 465 7.70 -23.93 -18.86
CA ALA A 465 7.71 -22.52 -18.49
C ALA A 465 9.13 -21.94 -18.54
N PHE A 466 10.09 -22.65 -17.93
CA PHE A 466 11.50 -22.23 -17.94
C PHE A 466 12.13 -22.20 -19.33
N SER A 467 11.86 -23.19 -20.19
CA SER A 467 12.40 -23.19 -21.56
C SER A 467 11.81 -22.05 -22.39
N LEU A 468 10.50 -21.81 -22.27
CA LEU A 468 9.81 -20.75 -23.01
C LEU A 468 10.33 -19.36 -22.63
N VAL A 469 10.39 -19.05 -21.32
CA VAL A 469 10.84 -17.72 -20.87
C VAL A 469 12.30 -17.49 -21.22
N LYS A 470 13.15 -18.52 -21.10
CA LYS A 470 14.56 -18.46 -21.45
C LYS A 470 14.78 -18.19 -22.94
N ASP A 471 14.00 -18.82 -23.82
CA ASP A 471 14.10 -18.61 -25.28
C ASP A 471 13.60 -17.21 -25.69
N LEU A 472 12.57 -16.69 -25.02
CA LEU A 472 12.03 -15.34 -25.27
C LEU A 472 12.98 -14.24 -24.76
N ASP A 473 13.44 -14.33 -23.51
CA ASP A 473 14.35 -13.34 -22.90
C ASP A 473 15.76 -13.36 -23.50
N ALA A 474 16.19 -14.48 -24.09
CA ALA A 474 17.46 -14.53 -24.84
C ALA A 474 17.48 -13.51 -26.00
N ALA A 475 16.33 -13.17 -26.58
CA ALA A 475 16.22 -12.14 -27.61
C ALA A 475 16.46 -10.71 -27.07
N LEU A 476 16.26 -10.51 -25.76
CA LEU A 476 16.46 -9.25 -25.03
C LEU A 476 17.85 -9.16 -24.36
N ASN A 477 18.74 -10.12 -24.66
CA ASN A 477 20.04 -10.32 -23.99
C ASN A 477 19.93 -10.66 -22.49
N ILE A 478 18.78 -11.13 -22.02
CA ILE A 478 18.57 -11.61 -20.65
C ILE A 478 18.78 -13.13 -20.61
N ALA A 479 19.31 -13.61 -19.49
CA ALA A 479 19.78 -14.97 -19.30
C ALA A 479 19.21 -15.55 -18.01
N TRP A 480 18.48 -16.65 -18.16
CA TRP A 480 17.94 -17.45 -17.07
C TRP A 480 18.93 -18.55 -16.66
N ILE A 481 19.41 -18.48 -15.42
CA ILE A 481 20.23 -19.51 -14.76
C ILE A 481 19.30 -20.64 -14.30
N ARG A 482 19.84 -21.76 -13.79
CA ARG A 482 19.04 -22.93 -13.42
C ARG A 482 17.97 -22.61 -12.36
N LYS A 483 16.69 -22.84 -12.74
CA LYS A 483 15.51 -22.76 -11.86
C LYS A 483 15.58 -23.65 -10.63
N ALA A 484 14.79 -23.28 -9.61
CA ALA A 484 14.46 -24.09 -8.45
C ALA A 484 13.70 -25.38 -8.82
N SER A 485 13.62 -26.32 -7.86
CA SER A 485 12.93 -27.61 -8.02
C SER A 485 11.53 -27.62 -7.38
N PHE A 486 11.06 -26.45 -6.94
CA PHE A 486 9.69 -26.19 -6.50
C PHE A 486 8.92 -25.30 -7.49
N ASP A 487 7.66 -25.04 -7.17
CA ASP A 487 6.70 -24.24 -7.94
C ASP A 487 5.84 -23.43 -6.96
N SER A 488 5.94 -22.10 -7.01
CA SER A 488 5.24 -21.18 -6.07
C SER A 488 3.85 -20.80 -6.55
N THR A 489 3.29 -21.52 -7.53
CA THR A 489 1.87 -21.41 -7.86
C THR A 489 1.00 -21.80 -6.65
N TYR A 490 -0.25 -21.34 -6.62
CA TYR A 490 -1.24 -21.86 -5.67
C TYR A 490 -1.71 -23.27 -6.05
N GLY A 491 -2.41 -23.93 -5.14
CA GLY A 491 -3.03 -25.23 -5.38
C GLY A 491 -4.09 -25.55 -4.33
N LEU A 492 -4.68 -26.74 -4.43
CA LEU A 492 -5.56 -27.27 -3.38
C LEU A 492 -4.77 -28.18 -2.45
N ALA A 493 -4.84 -27.94 -1.14
CA ALA A 493 -4.34 -28.85 -0.12
C ALA A 493 -5.48 -29.48 0.67
N VAL A 494 -5.18 -30.58 1.36
CA VAL A 494 -6.11 -31.28 2.25
C VAL A 494 -5.53 -31.42 3.64
N SER A 495 -6.43 -31.46 4.63
CA SER A 495 -6.07 -31.65 6.04
C SER A 495 -5.36 -32.99 6.28
N PRO A 496 -4.56 -33.14 7.35
CA PRO A 496 -3.90 -34.42 7.68
C PRO A 496 -4.89 -35.60 7.79
N ALA A 497 -6.11 -35.34 8.27
CA ALA A 497 -7.17 -36.35 8.37
C ALA A 497 -7.69 -36.82 6.99
N VAL A 498 -7.80 -35.90 6.02
CA VAL A 498 -8.20 -36.21 4.64
C VAL A 498 -7.06 -36.85 3.85
N ALA A 499 -5.83 -36.39 4.03
CA ALA A 499 -4.63 -37.02 3.48
C ALA A 499 -4.48 -38.48 3.94
N ALA A 500 -4.83 -38.78 5.20
CA ALA A 500 -4.83 -40.14 5.76
C ALA A 500 -5.92 -41.04 5.16
N ARG A 501 -7.00 -40.49 4.59
CA ARG A 501 -8.01 -41.22 3.80
C ARG A 501 -7.52 -41.60 2.40
N GLY A 502 -6.39 -41.05 1.95
CA GLY A 502 -5.73 -41.40 0.70
C GLY A 502 -5.94 -40.40 -0.45
N LEU A 503 -6.53 -39.23 -0.21
CA LEU A 503 -6.53 -38.14 -1.20
C LEU A 503 -5.10 -37.63 -1.39
N ARG A 504 -4.59 -37.66 -2.63
CA ARG A 504 -3.24 -37.20 -2.99
C ARG A 504 -3.18 -36.40 -4.29
N THR A 505 -4.16 -36.56 -5.16
CA THR A 505 -4.24 -35.89 -6.46
C THR A 505 -5.59 -35.18 -6.61
N LEU A 506 -5.66 -34.18 -7.49
CA LEU A 506 -6.93 -33.58 -7.91
C LEU A 506 -7.90 -34.60 -8.53
N LEU A 507 -7.40 -35.69 -9.14
CA LEU A 507 -8.24 -36.80 -9.62
C LEU A 507 -8.89 -37.61 -8.47
N ASP A 508 -8.24 -37.72 -7.32
CA ASP A 508 -8.83 -38.35 -6.13
C ASP A 508 -9.94 -37.48 -5.55
N LEU A 509 -9.72 -36.15 -5.54
CA LEU A 509 -10.75 -35.16 -5.19
C LEU A 509 -11.95 -35.24 -6.13
N THR A 510 -11.72 -35.24 -7.46
CA THR A 510 -12.78 -35.47 -8.47
C THR A 510 -13.56 -36.75 -8.18
N ALA A 511 -12.86 -37.87 -7.91
CA ALA A 511 -13.51 -39.14 -7.67
C ALA A 511 -14.37 -39.14 -6.39
N ALA A 512 -13.95 -38.42 -5.34
CA ALA A 512 -14.73 -38.24 -4.12
C ALA A 512 -16.00 -37.40 -4.40
N VAL A 513 -15.85 -36.23 -5.02
CA VAL A 513 -16.94 -35.30 -5.35
C VAL A 513 -17.94 -35.91 -6.34
N GLN A 514 -17.47 -36.71 -7.32
CA GLN A 514 -18.36 -37.42 -8.25
C GLN A 514 -19.11 -38.59 -7.59
N ALA A 515 -18.56 -39.20 -6.54
CA ALA A 515 -19.25 -40.23 -5.78
C ALA A 515 -20.33 -39.65 -4.86
N ASP A 516 -20.06 -38.50 -4.25
CA ASP A 516 -20.99 -37.75 -3.41
C ASP A 516 -20.62 -36.24 -3.41
N PRO A 517 -21.43 -35.37 -4.06
CA PRO A 517 -21.14 -33.94 -4.21
C PRO A 517 -20.99 -33.12 -2.92
N THR A 518 -21.34 -33.68 -1.76
CA THR A 518 -21.21 -33.02 -0.44
C THR A 518 -20.23 -33.71 0.51
N ALA A 519 -19.47 -34.71 0.05
CA ALA A 519 -18.62 -35.54 0.91
C ALA A 519 -17.30 -34.88 1.38
N LEU A 520 -16.97 -33.70 0.88
CA LEU A 520 -15.82 -32.89 1.27
C LEU A 520 -16.20 -31.41 1.21
N THR A 521 -15.89 -30.65 2.27
CA THR A 521 -15.99 -29.18 2.23
C THR A 521 -14.78 -28.60 1.50
N ILE A 522 -15.03 -27.75 0.50
CA ILE A 522 -14.02 -27.04 -0.29
C ILE A 522 -14.05 -25.56 0.11
N CYS A 523 -12.96 -25.06 0.68
CA CYS A 523 -12.81 -23.66 1.09
C CYS A 523 -11.89 -22.91 0.13
N VAL A 524 -12.34 -21.75 -0.31
CA VAL A 524 -11.63 -20.89 -1.26
C VAL A 524 -11.85 -19.44 -0.87
N ASP A 525 -10.97 -18.54 -1.29
CA ASP A 525 -11.23 -17.10 -1.24
C ASP A 525 -12.15 -16.65 -2.38
N ASP A 526 -12.59 -15.39 -2.33
CA ASP A 526 -13.50 -14.83 -3.32
C ASP A 526 -12.83 -14.66 -4.69
N ASP A 527 -11.53 -14.36 -4.74
CA ASP A 527 -10.77 -14.21 -5.99
C ASP A 527 -10.72 -15.54 -6.76
N PHE A 528 -10.30 -16.63 -6.12
CA PHE A 528 -10.25 -17.96 -6.72
C PHE A 528 -11.65 -18.52 -7.00
N PHE A 529 -12.69 -18.09 -6.27
CA PHE A 529 -14.07 -18.44 -6.60
C PHE A 529 -14.56 -17.75 -7.89
N ASN A 530 -14.19 -16.47 -8.07
CA ASN A 530 -14.66 -15.64 -9.18
C ASN A 530 -13.74 -15.61 -10.42
N ASP A 531 -12.49 -16.07 -10.32
CA ASP A 531 -11.54 -16.17 -11.45
C ASP A 531 -12.08 -17.10 -12.57
N ALA A 532 -12.29 -16.50 -13.74
CA ALA A 532 -12.86 -17.17 -14.91
C ALA A 532 -11.83 -17.95 -15.76
N GLU A 533 -10.53 -17.67 -15.63
CA GLU A 533 -9.47 -18.39 -16.36
C GLU A 533 -8.90 -19.56 -15.56
N LEU A 534 -8.59 -19.36 -14.28
CA LEU A 534 -7.90 -20.35 -13.43
C LEU A 534 -8.65 -20.73 -12.14
N GLY A 535 -9.74 -20.03 -11.82
CA GLY A 535 -10.51 -20.24 -10.59
C GLY A 535 -11.28 -21.56 -10.49
N LEU A 536 -12.03 -21.72 -9.41
CA LEU A 536 -12.76 -22.95 -9.05
C LEU A 536 -13.68 -23.45 -10.17
N ALA A 537 -14.30 -22.55 -10.93
CA ALA A 537 -15.16 -22.90 -12.07
C ALA A 537 -14.36 -23.54 -13.23
N SER A 538 -13.22 -22.95 -13.59
CA SER A 538 -12.31 -23.46 -14.62
C SER A 538 -11.71 -24.81 -14.21
N LEU A 539 -11.26 -24.92 -12.96
CA LEU A 539 -10.79 -26.16 -12.37
C LEU A 539 -11.87 -27.26 -12.40
N ALA A 540 -13.11 -26.92 -12.04
CA ALA A 540 -14.23 -27.86 -12.03
C ALA A 540 -14.60 -28.37 -13.43
N GLU A 541 -14.50 -27.51 -14.46
CA GLU A 541 -14.68 -27.92 -15.86
C GLU A 541 -13.56 -28.86 -16.32
N LEU A 542 -12.29 -28.49 -16.12
CA LEU A 542 -11.13 -29.28 -16.55
C LEU A 542 -11.11 -30.68 -15.92
N TYR A 543 -11.46 -30.77 -14.64
CA TYR A 543 -11.47 -32.02 -13.87
C TYR A 543 -12.81 -32.77 -13.90
N GLU A 544 -13.82 -32.29 -14.64
CA GLU A 544 -15.20 -32.80 -14.66
C GLU A 544 -15.83 -32.99 -13.25
N MET A 545 -15.42 -32.21 -12.25
CA MET A 545 -15.98 -32.28 -10.90
C MET A 545 -17.17 -31.34 -10.73
N LYS A 546 -18.08 -31.70 -9.81
CA LYS A 546 -19.33 -30.96 -9.56
C LYS A 546 -19.64 -30.94 -8.07
N PRO A 547 -18.87 -30.17 -7.27
CA PRO A 547 -19.20 -29.95 -5.86
C PRO A 547 -20.60 -29.34 -5.73
N SER A 548 -21.30 -29.66 -4.65
CA SER A 548 -22.56 -29.00 -4.33
C SER A 548 -22.27 -27.55 -3.91
N PRO A 549 -23.11 -26.56 -4.27
CA PRO A 549 -22.96 -25.20 -3.75
C PRO A 549 -22.94 -25.12 -2.21
N GLU A 550 -23.57 -26.08 -1.52
CA GLU A 550 -23.58 -26.17 -0.05
C GLU A 550 -22.29 -26.75 0.55
N SER A 551 -21.38 -27.28 -0.28
CA SER A 551 -20.07 -27.79 0.14
C SER A 551 -18.92 -26.85 -0.23
N ILE A 552 -19.22 -25.68 -0.81
CA ILE A 552 -18.24 -24.62 -1.09
C ILE A 552 -18.40 -23.56 0.00
N VAL A 553 -17.29 -23.16 0.63
CA VAL A 553 -17.27 -22.11 1.67
C VAL A 553 -16.29 -21.03 1.23
N LEU A 554 -16.73 -19.78 1.25
CA LEU A 554 -15.86 -18.63 1.01
C LEU A 554 -15.27 -18.17 2.34
N LEU A 555 -13.94 -18.10 2.43
CA LEU A 555 -13.18 -17.70 3.61
C LEU A 555 -12.04 -16.77 3.17
N ALA A 556 -11.57 -15.90 4.08
CA ALA A 556 -10.29 -15.20 3.87
C ALA A 556 -9.14 -16.23 3.82
N ASP A 557 -8.08 -15.95 3.03
CA ASP A 557 -6.99 -16.90 2.73
C ASP A 557 -6.42 -17.55 4.01
N ASP A 558 -6.07 -16.74 5.00
CA ASP A 558 -5.63 -17.13 6.34
C ASP A 558 -6.56 -18.13 7.07
N GLU A 559 -7.86 -17.93 6.96
CA GLU A 559 -8.87 -18.75 7.62
C GLU A 559 -9.07 -20.10 6.90
N ILE A 560 -8.69 -20.21 5.63
CA ILE A 560 -8.61 -21.48 4.90
C ILE A 560 -7.54 -22.38 5.54
N TYR A 561 -6.34 -21.85 5.83
CA TYR A 561 -5.28 -22.62 6.47
C TYR A 561 -5.68 -23.06 7.88
N ARG A 562 -6.25 -22.16 8.70
CA ARG A 562 -6.75 -22.52 10.04
C ARG A 562 -7.83 -23.59 9.97
N SER A 563 -8.77 -23.45 9.04
CA SER A 563 -9.85 -24.43 8.84
C SER A 563 -9.35 -25.79 8.33
N LEU A 564 -8.29 -25.81 7.51
CA LEU A 564 -7.62 -27.05 7.08
C LEU A 564 -6.88 -27.74 8.23
N ARG A 565 -6.20 -26.97 9.09
CA ARG A 565 -5.50 -27.47 10.28
C ARG A 565 -6.47 -28.07 11.29
N ASP A 566 -7.54 -27.32 11.59
CA ASP A 566 -8.51 -27.66 12.62
C ASP A 566 -9.56 -28.69 12.13
N GLY A 567 -9.59 -28.95 10.81
CA GLY A 567 -10.44 -29.96 10.17
C GLY A 567 -11.90 -29.54 9.99
N THR A 568 -12.21 -28.25 10.09
CA THR A 568 -13.50 -27.67 9.68
C THR A 568 -13.61 -27.56 8.16
N CYS A 569 -12.47 -27.55 7.44
CA CYS A 569 -12.39 -27.71 6.00
C CYS A 569 -11.67 -29.00 5.60
N ASP A 570 -12.16 -29.70 4.58
CA ASP A 570 -11.50 -30.90 4.04
C ASP A 570 -10.44 -30.55 2.99
N VAL A 571 -10.72 -29.55 2.15
CA VAL A 571 -9.93 -29.14 0.97
C VAL A 571 -9.88 -27.62 0.92
N GLY A 572 -8.70 -27.01 0.82
CA GLY A 572 -8.56 -25.56 0.79
C GLY A 572 -7.61 -25.10 -0.32
N LYS A 573 -7.89 -23.96 -0.96
CA LYS A 573 -6.90 -23.26 -1.78
C LYS A 573 -5.82 -22.69 -0.86
N ILE A 574 -4.56 -22.86 -1.25
CA ILE A 574 -3.36 -22.40 -0.53
C ILE A 574 -2.26 -22.00 -1.54
N SER A 575 -1.23 -21.27 -1.10
CA SER A 575 0.05 -21.18 -1.82
C SER A 575 0.88 -22.44 -1.53
N ARG A 576 1.53 -23.01 -2.56
CA ARG A 576 2.26 -24.29 -2.43
C ARG A 576 3.55 -24.20 -1.63
N THR A 577 4.07 -23.00 -1.40
CA THR A 577 5.33 -22.74 -0.68
C THR A 577 5.12 -21.95 0.62
N ASP A 578 3.87 -21.69 1.01
CA ASP A 578 3.52 -21.07 2.30
C ASP A 578 4.09 -21.87 3.47
N ALA A 579 4.68 -21.17 4.45
CA ALA A 579 5.27 -21.74 5.65
C ALA A 579 4.38 -22.76 6.38
N ARG A 580 3.07 -22.51 6.41
CA ARG A 580 2.08 -23.32 7.13
C ARG A 580 1.86 -24.68 6.49
N VAL A 581 2.16 -24.85 5.20
CA VAL A 581 1.99 -26.13 4.48
C VAL A 581 2.82 -27.24 5.13
N GLY A 582 4.11 -26.98 5.34
CA GLY A 582 5.03 -27.90 6.03
C GLY A 582 4.71 -28.00 7.53
N ALA A 583 4.64 -26.85 8.21
CA ALA A 583 4.46 -26.79 9.66
C ALA A 583 3.17 -27.47 10.14
N TRP A 584 2.05 -27.27 9.44
CA TRP A 584 0.74 -27.82 9.81
C TRP A 584 0.44 -29.16 9.11
N GLN A 585 1.44 -29.76 8.45
CA GLN A 585 1.37 -31.07 7.77
C GLN A 585 0.25 -31.16 6.71
N LEU A 586 -0.05 -30.04 6.06
CA LEU A 586 -1.04 -29.97 4.99
C LEU A 586 -0.52 -30.73 3.77
N THR A 587 -1.38 -31.48 3.09
CA THR A 587 -0.99 -32.22 1.88
C THR A 587 -1.51 -31.51 0.65
N VAL A 588 -0.63 -30.81 -0.06
CA VAL A 588 -0.91 -30.29 -1.42
C VAL A 588 -1.27 -31.47 -2.33
N LEU A 589 -2.34 -31.32 -3.11
CA LEU A 589 -2.77 -32.31 -4.10
C LEU A 589 -1.99 -32.15 -5.41
N ASP A 590 -1.49 -33.26 -5.95
CA ASP A 590 -0.88 -33.28 -7.28
C ASP A 590 -1.91 -32.91 -8.36
N ASP A 591 -1.48 -32.12 -9.34
CA ASP A 591 -2.26 -31.65 -10.49
C ASP A 591 -1.84 -32.39 -11.78
N PRO A 592 -2.37 -33.61 -12.05
CA PRO A 592 -1.97 -34.42 -13.20
C PRO A 592 -2.49 -33.93 -14.56
N LEU A 593 -3.46 -33.00 -14.59
CA LEU A 593 -3.98 -32.40 -15.83
C LEU A 593 -3.34 -31.05 -16.15
N GLY A 594 -2.75 -30.37 -15.16
CA GLY A 594 -2.18 -29.04 -15.32
C GLY A 594 -3.27 -27.99 -15.43
N ALA A 595 -4.00 -27.76 -14.35
CA ALA A 595 -4.86 -26.60 -14.17
C ALA A 595 -4.04 -25.33 -13.89
N PHE A 596 -3.02 -25.44 -13.04
CA PHE A 596 -2.28 -24.29 -12.54
C PHE A 596 -0.98 -24.05 -13.33
N PRO A 597 -0.72 -22.81 -13.79
CA PRO A 597 0.52 -22.49 -14.50
C PRO A 597 1.73 -22.48 -13.57
N ASN A 598 2.93 -22.72 -14.11
CA ASN A 598 4.12 -22.95 -13.30
C ASN A 598 4.94 -21.67 -13.04
N TYR A 599 5.21 -21.42 -11.76
CA TYR A 599 6.01 -20.32 -11.22
C TYR A 599 7.25 -20.88 -10.51
N SER A 600 8.12 -21.58 -11.26
CA SER A 600 9.45 -21.92 -10.75
C SER A 600 10.31 -20.66 -10.66
N PRO A 601 10.87 -20.27 -9.50
CA PRO A 601 11.82 -19.17 -9.47
C PRO A 601 13.19 -19.57 -10.04
N ALA A 602 13.91 -18.62 -10.61
CA ALA A 602 15.26 -18.79 -11.13
C ALA A 602 16.08 -17.49 -11.01
N PRO A 603 17.42 -17.55 -10.92
CA PRO A 603 18.25 -16.35 -11.03
C PRO A 603 18.26 -15.82 -12.48
N VAL A 604 17.93 -14.55 -12.66
CA VAL A 604 17.87 -13.85 -13.95
C VAL A 604 18.90 -12.73 -13.99
N THR A 605 19.68 -12.68 -15.07
CA THR A 605 20.80 -11.73 -15.25
C THR A 605 20.95 -11.31 -16.70
N ARG A 606 21.79 -10.32 -17.01
CA ARG A 606 22.14 -9.95 -18.40
C ARG A 606 23.31 -10.78 -18.92
N ASN A 607 23.29 -11.11 -20.21
CA ASN A 607 24.39 -11.84 -20.87
C ASN A 607 25.75 -11.11 -20.76
N GLU A 608 25.77 -9.77 -20.67
CA GLU A 608 27.00 -9.00 -20.45
C GLU A 608 27.60 -9.17 -19.04
N VAL A 609 26.76 -9.38 -18.02
CA VAL A 609 27.20 -9.68 -16.66
C VAL A 609 27.84 -11.07 -16.62
N LEU A 610 27.23 -12.06 -17.27
CA LEU A 610 27.82 -13.39 -17.45
C LEU A 610 29.14 -13.35 -18.23
N ALA A 611 29.26 -12.50 -19.26
CA ALA A 611 30.51 -12.30 -19.99
C ALA A 611 31.62 -11.68 -19.10
N ARG A 612 31.26 -10.82 -18.14
CA ARG A 612 32.17 -10.21 -17.16
C ARG A 612 32.52 -11.17 -16.01
N TYR A 613 31.59 -12.04 -15.61
CA TYR A 613 31.72 -12.96 -14.48
C TYR A 613 31.38 -14.42 -14.90
N PRO A 614 32.17 -15.07 -15.77
CA PRO A 614 31.79 -16.34 -16.43
C PRO A 614 31.65 -17.56 -15.51
N GLU A 615 32.15 -17.49 -14.27
CA GLU A 615 31.93 -18.53 -13.25
C GLU A 615 30.62 -18.32 -12.45
N MET A 616 29.96 -17.16 -12.55
CA MET A 616 28.76 -16.82 -11.77
C MET A 616 27.60 -17.78 -12.05
N GLU A 617 27.34 -18.11 -13.33
CA GLU A 617 26.29 -19.06 -13.73
C GLU A 617 26.46 -20.42 -13.04
N GLN A 618 27.68 -20.95 -13.03
CA GLN A 618 27.98 -22.28 -12.47
C GLN A 618 27.85 -22.30 -10.94
N ARG A 619 28.10 -21.17 -10.28
CA ARG A 619 27.93 -21.03 -8.83
C ARG A 619 26.46 -20.94 -8.46
N LEU A 620 25.70 -20.05 -9.09
CA LEU A 620 24.27 -19.88 -8.81
C LEU A 620 23.44 -21.11 -9.19
N ALA A 621 23.81 -21.83 -10.25
CA ALA A 621 23.11 -23.02 -10.73
C ALA A 621 23.13 -24.23 -9.76
N VAL A 622 23.85 -24.16 -8.64
CA VAL A 622 23.81 -25.19 -7.58
C VAL A 622 22.61 -25.05 -6.64
N LEU A 623 22.02 -23.86 -6.52
CA LEU A 623 20.91 -23.59 -5.60
C LEU A 623 19.63 -24.29 -6.05
N GLY A 624 19.29 -24.16 -7.33
CA GLY A 624 18.00 -24.63 -7.85
C GLY A 624 17.67 -26.11 -7.59
N PRO A 625 18.62 -27.06 -7.72
CA PRO A 625 18.42 -28.47 -7.38
C PRO A 625 18.26 -28.80 -5.88
N LEU A 626 18.66 -27.87 -5.00
CA LEU A 626 18.63 -28.07 -3.54
C LEU A 626 17.34 -27.51 -2.94
N LEU A 627 16.77 -26.48 -3.55
CA LEU A 627 15.46 -25.95 -3.18
C LEU A 627 14.36 -26.82 -3.81
N THR A 628 13.85 -27.76 -3.01
CA THR A 628 12.63 -28.57 -3.30
C THR A 628 11.42 -27.97 -2.57
N PRO A 629 10.18 -28.41 -2.85
CA PRO A 629 8.99 -27.89 -2.16
C PRO A 629 9.09 -27.99 -0.65
N GLU A 630 9.54 -29.14 -0.14
CA GLU A 630 9.70 -29.40 1.30
C GLU A 630 10.76 -28.47 1.91
N VAL A 631 11.89 -28.30 1.22
CA VAL A 631 12.98 -27.43 1.65
C VAL A 631 12.54 -25.97 1.70
N ILE A 632 11.81 -25.47 0.69
CA ILE A 632 11.43 -24.04 0.69
C ILE A 632 10.34 -23.76 1.74
N THR A 633 9.35 -24.65 1.93
CA THR A 633 8.36 -24.50 3.01
C THR A 633 9.01 -24.52 4.38
N ASP A 634 10.01 -25.39 4.61
CA ASP A 634 10.73 -25.48 5.88
C ASP A 634 11.60 -24.23 6.14
N LEU A 635 12.11 -23.57 5.09
CA LEU A 635 12.89 -22.34 5.20
C LEU A 635 11.99 -21.11 5.39
N ASN A 636 10.88 -21.01 4.66
CA ASN A 636 9.87 -19.96 4.87
C ASN A 636 9.30 -20.05 6.29
N ALA A 637 9.02 -21.27 6.79
CA ALA A 637 8.55 -21.50 8.16
C ALA A 637 9.55 -21.06 9.26
N GLN A 638 10.86 -21.06 8.99
CA GLN A 638 11.85 -20.53 9.94
C GLN A 638 11.84 -18.99 10.03
N ILE A 639 11.24 -18.32 9.04
CA ILE A 639 11.20 -16.86 8.92
C ILE A 639 9.81 -16.33 9.30
N GLU A 640 8.74 -17.04 8.97
CA GLU A 640 7.36 -16.55 9.06
C GLU A 640 6.59 -17.07 10.29
N LEU A 641 7.10 -18.10 10.99
CA LEU A 641 6.40 -18.73 12.11
C LEU A 641 7.21 -18.70 13.41
N GLY A 642 6.50 -18.49 14.52
CA GLY A 642 7.03 -18.61 15.87
C GLY A 642 7.30 -20.07 16.29
N GLN A 643 7.87 -20.27 17.49
CA GLN A 643 8.19 -21.61 18.00
C GLN A 643 6.96 -22.49 18.29
N ASP A 644 5.78 -21.89 18.40
CA ASP A 644 4.49 -22.57 18.51
C ASP A 644 3.89 -22.98 17.15
N GLY A 645 4.47 -22.49 16.04
CA GLY A 645 4.02 -22.74 14.67
C GLY A 645 2.87 -21.83 14.23
N GLU A 646 2.53 -20.79 14.98
CA GLU A 646 1.64 -19.71 14.53
C GLU A 646 2.46 -18.60 13.83
N PRO A 647 1.83 -17.64 13.12
CA PRO A 647 2.52 -16.50 12.53
C PRO A 647 3.41 -15.74 13.52
N ALA A 648 4.59 -15.36 13.03
CA ALA A 648 5.65 -14.66 13.76
C ALA A 648 5.19 -13.39 14.50
N THR A 649 5.82 -13.13 15.65
CA THR A 649 5.64 -11.92 16.48
C THR A 649 6.95 -11.41 17.12
N GLY A 650 8.13 -11.86 16.65
CA GLY A 650 9.44 -11.33 17.06
C GLY A 650 10.48 -12.35 17.59
N ASP A 651 10.26 -13.66 17.43
CA ASP A 651 11.11 -14.76 17.95
C ASP A 651 11.71 -15.66 16.83
N GLU A 652 11.40 -15.34 15.58
CA GLU A 652 11.76 -16.03 14.33
C GLU A 652 13.22 -15.82 13.88
N ALA A 653 13.69 -16.62 12.92
CA ALA A 653 15.06 -16.52 12.41
C ALA A 653 15.16 -15.55 11.22
N SER A 654 16.07 -14.58 11.33
CA SER A 654 16.32 -13.63 10.22
C SER A 654 16.66 -14.33 8.89
N ILE A 655 16.19 -13.74 7.79
CA ILE A 655 16.41 -14.23 6.41
C ILE A 655 17.91 -14.49 6.14
N ALA A 656 18.79 -13.60 6.62
CA ALA A 656 20.24 -13.75 6.52
C ALA A 656 20.78 -14.98 7.27
N GLN A 657 20.26 -15.27 8.46
CA GLN A 657 20.62 -16.46 9.25
C GLN A 657 20.14 -17.75 8.57
N VAL A 658 18.89 -17.78 8.08
CA VAL A 658 18.31 -18.93 7.39
C VAL A 658 19.06 -19.23 6.09
N ALA A 659 19.30 -18.21 5.25
CA ALA A 659 20.12 -18.32 4.05
C ALA A 659 21.55 -18.81 4.34
N THR A 660 22.22 -18.22 5.33
CA THR A 660 23.60 -18.59 5.70
C THR A 660 23.68 -20.04 6.19
N THR A 661 22.72 -20.45 7.03
CA THR A 661 22.64 -21.81 7.58
C THR A 661 22.44 -22.83 6.45
N PHE A 662 21.44 -22.62 5.59
CA PHE A 662 21.16 -23.48 4.43
C PHE A 662 22.39 -23.65 3.51
N LEU A 663 23.06 -22.54 3.18
CA LEU A 663 24.27 -22.56 2.35
C LEU A 663 25.42 -23.33 3.01
N CYS A 664 25.54 -23.26 4.34
CA CYS A 664 26.56 -23.96 5.12
C CYS A 664 26.31 -25.46 5.24
N GLU A 665 25.08 -25.88 5.55
CA GLU A 665 24.71 -27.29 5.63
C GLU A 665 24.89 -28.01 4.29
N ASN A 666 24.60 -27.30 3.19
CA ASN A 666 24.82 -27.78 1.82
C ASN A 666 26.27 -27.62 1.32
N GLN A 667 27.21 -27.19 2.17
CA GLN A 667 28.65 -27.07 1.89
C GLN A 667 28.98 -26.15 0.69
N LEU A 668 28.14 -25.13 0.47
CA LEU A 668 28.28 -24.17 -0.63
C LEU A 668 29.25 -23.01 -0.30
N MET A 669 29.62 -22.86 0.97
CA MET A 669 30.53 -21.82 1.46
C MET A 669 31.81 -22.41 2.08
N GLY A 670 32.92 -21.70 1.91
CA GLY A 670 34.25 -22.14 2.39
C GLY A 670 34.53 -21.82 3.86
N ASP A 671 33.77 -20.89 4.46
CA ASP A 671 33.84 -20.53 5.87
C ASP A 671 32.42 -20.37 6.42
N CYS A 672 32.12 -21.15 7.46
CA CYS A 672 30.82 -21.18 8.15
C CYS A 672 30.92 -20.65 9.59
N THR A 673 32.03 -20.01 9.96
CA THR A 673 32.24 -19.46 11.31
C THR A 673 31.51 -18.13 11.57
N VAL A 674 30.76 -17.63 10.59
CA VAL A 674 29.95 -16.40 10.70
C VAL A 674 28.68 -16.60 11.55
N ILE A 675 28.26 -17.86 11.78
CA ILE A 675 27.02 -18.22 12.49
C ILE A 675 26.99 -17.71 13.95
N ASP A 676 28.14 -17.50 14.60
CA ASP A 676 28.20 -17.02 16.00
C ASP A 676 28.17 -15.48 16.16
N ASN A 677 28.39 -14.69 15.10
CA ASN A 677 28.62 -13.23 15.23
C ASN A 677 27.46 -12.34 14.74
N VAL A 678 26.47 -12.88 14.02
CA VAL A 678 25.28 -12.09 13.60
C VAL A 678 24.44 -11.67 14.81
N ALA A 679 24.49 -12.44 15.91
CA ALA A 679 23.87 -12.08 17.20
C ALA A 679 24.68 -11.06 18.03
N THR A 680 25.85 -10.58 17.57
CA THR A 680 26.74 -9.71 18.38
C THR A 680 27.45 -8.58 17.63
N THR A 681 27.01 -8.21 16.42
CA THR A 681 27.40 -6.92 15.81
C THR A 681 26.65 -5.74 16.42
N ALA A 682 26.88 -5.50 17.71
CA ALA A 682 26.67 -4.18 18.29
C ALA A 682 27.61 -3.19 17.59
N THR A 683 27.05 -2.10 17.04
CA THR A 683 27.82 -1.06 16.36
C THR A 683 28.85 -0.44 17.32
N VAL A 684 30.13 -0.55 16.98
CA VAL A 684 31.21 0.05 17.78
C VAL A 684 31.17 1.56 17.60
N MET A 685 30.83 2.27 18.68
CA MET A 685 30.83 3.74 18.73
C MET A 685 32.19 4.33 18.31
N PRO A 686 32.22 5.48 17.61
CA PRO A 686 33.47 6.03 17.04
C PRO A 686 34.56 6.46 18.04
N ASP A 687 34.31 6.44 19.36
CA ASP A 687 35.21 6.95 20.41
C ASP A 687 36.02 5.88 21.17
N GLY A 688 35.65 4.60 21.03
CA GLY A 688 36.39 3.47 21.62
C GLY A 688 36.23 3.28 23.13
N THR A 689 35.15 3.77 23.75
CA THR A 689 34.79 3.46 25.14
C THR A 689 33.81 2.28 25.26
N ALA A 690 33.91 1.50 26.36
CA ALA A 690 33.18 0.24 26.52
C ALA A 690 32.08 0.33 27.59
N ALA A 691 30.91 -0.23 27.28
CA ALA A 691 29.79 -0.39 28.21
C ALA A 691 30.05 -1.52 29.25
N PRO A 692 29.39 -1.50 30.43
CA PRO A 692 29.67 -2.42 31.52
C PRO A 692 29.02 -3.81 31.37
N ASP A 693 29.74 -4.82 31.85
CA ASP A 693 29.41 -6.26 31.84
C ASP A 693 28.27 -6.64 32.79
N VAL A 694 27.23 -7.31 32.28
CA VAL A 694 26.19 -8.01 33.07
C VAL A 694 26.10 -9.46 32.61
N THR A 695 27.04 -10.28 33.08
CA THR A 695 27.03 -11.74 32.91
C THR A 695 26.19 -12.42 33.98
N THR A 696 25.10 -13.07 33.58
CA THR A 696 24.36 -14.05 34.41
C THR A 696 24.35 -15.43 33.75
N GLU A 697 24.76 -16.44 34.51
CA GLU A 697 25.06 -17.79 33.98
C GLU A 697 23.81 -18.58 33.57
N ILE A 698 23.83 -19.18 32.38
CA ILE A 698 23.06 -20.39 32.06
C ILE A 698 24.06 -21.49 31.66
N THR A 699 24.01 -22.62 32.37
CA THR A 699 24.93 -23.76 32.16
C THR A 699 24.29 -24.82 31.25
N PRO A 700 24.95 -25.28 30.16
CA PRO A 700 24.40 -26.32 29.30
C PRO A 700 24.62 -27.72 29.90
N VAL A 701 23.55 -28.52 29.97
CA VAL A 701 23.62 -29.95 30.31
C VAL A 701 23.53 -30.79 29.04
N LEU A 702 24.68 -31.09 28.43
CA LEU A 702 24.79 -32.04 27.32
C LEU A 702 25.52 -33.31 27.79
N ALA A 703 24.78 -34.42 27.96
CA ALA A 703 25.31 -35.69 28.45
C ALA A 703 25.19 -36.81 27.40
N MET A 704 26.31 -37.03 26.72
CA MET A 704 26.71 -38.18 25.89
C MET A 704 25.91 -39.49 26.06
N ILE A 705 25.49 -40.07 24.93
CA ILE A 705 25.32 -41.52 24.77
C ILE A 705 26.24 -42.00 23.64
N PRO A 706 27.16 -42.97 23.87
CA PRO A 706 28.10 -43.43 22.85
C PRO A 706 27.48 -44.49 21.91
N ILE A 707 27.64 -44.29 20.61
CA ILE A 707 27.26 -45.26 19.58
C ILE A 707 28.30 -46.40 19.51
N THR A 708 27.85 -47.65 19.59
CA THR A 708 28.67 -48.83 19.23
C THR A 708 27.93 -49.79 18.31
N ASN A 709 28.53 -50.03 17.14
CA ASN A 709 28.16 -50.96 16.06
C ASN A 709 27.20 -52.13 16.38
N VAL A 710 26.10 -52.22 15.62
CA VAL A 710 25.46 -53.49 15.24
C VAL A 710 25.07 -53.44 13.76
N THR A 711 25.28 -54.54 13.04
CA THR A 711 25.00 -54.75 11.60
C THR A 711 23.52 -55.05 11.31
N PRO A 712 23.02 -54.85 10.07
CA PRO A 712 21.59 -54.81 9.77
C PRO A 712 20.90 -56.18 9.74
N GLY A 713 19.67 -56.26 10.26
CA GLY A 713 18.78 -57.40 10.07
C GLY A 713 17.55 -57.43 10.99
N GLU A 714 16.38 -57.57 10.36
CA GLU A 714 15.08 -57.99 10.94
C GLU A 714 14.30 -56.95 11.77
N ALA A 715 12.97 -57.15 11.82
CA ALA A 715 11.97 -56.11 12.04
C ALA A 715 11.07 -56.36 13.27
N SER A 716 10.22 -55.37 13.59
CA SER A 716 9.14 -55.38 14.59
C SER A 716 9.58 -55.33 16.06
N THR A 717 9.32 -54.19 16.71
CA THR A 717 8.28 -54.02 17.76
C THR A 717 8.37 -52.60 18.32
N LEU A 718 7.35 -51.76 18.08
CA LEU A 718 7.12 -50.51 18.83
C LEU A 718 5.65 -50.33 19.23
N ASP A 719 4.95 -51.45 19.46
CA ASP A 719 3.72 -51.47 20.24
C ASP A 719 4.09 -51.66 21.71
N LEU A 720 3.72 -50.69 22.56
CA LEU A 720 3.98 -50.46 23.99
C LEU A 720 4.94 -49.28 24.26
N LEU A 721 4.37 -48.07 24.38
CA LEU A 721 4.73 -47.05 25.40
C LEU A 721 3.87 -45.74 25.31
N VAL A 722 2.63 -45.79 24.80
CA VAL A 722 1.72 -44.61 24.72
C VAL A 722 0.32 -44.98 25.25
N ASN A 723 0.23 -45.55 26.46
CA ASN A 723 -1.06 -45.98 27.04
C ASN A 723 -1.13 -45.89 28.59
N GLU A 724 -0.47 -44.89 29.19
CA GLU A 724 -0.62 -44.54 30.62
C GLU A 724 -0.73 -43.02 30.86
N ALA A 725 -1.42 -42.30 29.96
CA ALA A 725 -1.71 -40.86 30.12
C ALA A 725 -3.17 -40.44 29.81
N ILE A 726 -4.08 -41.39 29.58
CA ILE A 726 -5.52 -41.12 29.36
C ILE A 726 -6.34 -41.93 30.38
N ALA A 727 -6.47 -41.41 31.62
CA ALA A 727 -7.41 -41.95 32.61
C ALA A 727 -7.58 -41.06 33.89
N ALA A 728 -7.83 -39.75 33.78
CA ALA A 728 -8.46 -38.96 34.86
C ALA A 728 -8.79 -37.51 34.45
N GLU A 729 -9.97 -37.26 33.85
CA GLU A 729 -10.89 -36.18 34.25
C GLU A 729 -12.15 -36.16 33.37
N GLU A 730 -13.12 -37.02 33.70
CA GLU A 730 -14.53 -36.85 33.33
C GLU A 730 -15.36 -36.83 34.62
N ALA A 731 -15.89 -35.66 35.01
CA ALA A 731 -17.14 -35.53 35.76
C ALA A 731 -17.53 -34.04 35.98
N VAL A 732 -18.43 -33.52 35.15
CA VAL A 732 -19.70 -32.85 35.53
C VAL A 732 -20.40 -32.39 34.25
N ALA A 733 -21.68 -32.72 34.12
CA ALA A 733 -22.52 -32.46 32.95
C ALA A 733 -23.88 -31.84 33.39
N PRO A 734 -24.67 -31.23 32.48
CA PRO A 734 -25.37 -29.98 32.78
C PRO A 734 -26.90 -30.09 32.95
N THR A 735 -27.56 -28.97 33.28
CA THR A 735 -29.03 -28.83 33.23
C THR A 735 -29.48 -27.43 32.78
N ALA A 736 -29.95 -27.31 31.54
CA ALA A 736 -30.99 -26.36 31.11
C ALA A 736 -31.61 -26.89 29.79
N GLU A 737 -32.93 -26.77 29.61
CA GLU A 737 -33.68 -27.38 28.51
C GLU A 737 -33.78 -26.45 27.27
N PRO A 738 -33.88 -26.99 26.05
CA PRO A 738 -34.08 -26.18 24.84
C PRO A 738 -35.55 -25.80 24.65
N VAL A 739 -35.82 -24.51 24.38
CA VAL A 739 -37.15 -24.03 23.99
C VAL A 739 -37.29 -24.11 22.47
N VAL A 740 -38.25 -24.91 22.01
CA VAL A 740 -38.63 -25.00 20.58
C VAL A 740 -39.78 -24.04 20.31
N VAL A 741 -39.64 -23.18 19.30
CA VAL A 741 -40.77 -22.47 18.67
C VAL A 741 -40.66 -22.61 17.16
N SER A 742 -41.72 -23.10 16.52
CA SER A 742 -41.85 -23.21 15.06
C SER A 742 -42.73 -22.07 14.51
N PRO A 743 -42.63 -21.71 13.22
CA PRO A 743 -43.26 -20.50 12.69
C PRO A 743 -44.75 -20.67 12.42
N THR A 744 -45.50 -19.58 12.61
CA THR A 744 -46.86 -19.39 12.07
C THR A 744 -47.03 -17.93 11.64
N GLU A 745 -47.26 -17.71 10.35
CA GLU A 745 -47.75 -16.45 9.81
C GLU A 745 -49.22 -16.22 10.23
N GLU A 746 -49.58 -14.98 10.56
CA GLU A 746 -50.91 -14.46 10.27
C GLU A 746 -50.82 -12.94 10.04
N ASN A 747 -51.44 -12.45 8.95
CA ASN A 747 -51.41 -11.03 8.57
C ASN A 747 -52.31 -10.19 9.49
N ASP A 748 -51.80 -9.04 9.97
CA ASP A 748 -52.65 -7.92 10.42
C ASP A 748 -52.04 -6.56 10.02
N GLU A 749 -52.64 -5.93 9.02
CA GLU A 749 -52.27 -4.58 8.56
C GLU A 749 -52.90 -3.53 9.49
N SER A 750 -52.16 -3.00 10.49
CA SER A 750 -52.27 -1.59 10.97
C SER A 750 -51.60 -1.26 12.33
N ARG A 751 -50.27 -1.38 12.46
CA ARG A 751 -49.49 -0.58 13.42
C ARG A 751 -48.01 -0.52 13.01
N PRO A 752 -47.34 0.66 12.99
CA PRO A 752 -45.89 0.65 13.03
C PRO A 752 -45.45 0.06 14.37
N ALA A 753 -44.52 -0.88 14.33
CA ALA A 753 -43.94 -1.48 15.52
C ALA A 753 -42.54 -0.90 15.71
N ASP A 754 -42.31 -0.28 16.86
CA ASP A 754 -40.98 0.09 17.32
C ASP A 754 -40.15 -1.21 17.45
N ALA A 755 -39.26 -1.43 16.50
CA ALA A 755 -38.21 -2.44 16.61
C ALA A 755 -37.00 -1.74 17.21
N ASP A 756 -36.62 -2.09 18.44
CA ASP A 756 -35.52 -1.48 19.17
C ASP A 756 -34.29 -1.32 18.26
N ILE A 757 -33.91 -0.06 18.04
CA ILE A 757 -32.73 0.28 17.25
C ILE A 757 -31.55 0.02 18.16
N THR A 758 -30.74 -0.93 17.74
CA THR A 758 -29.62 -1.46 18.53
C THR A 758 -28.33 -1.20 17.77
N ILE A 759 -27.29 -0.92 18.55
CA ILE A 759 -25.92 -0.73 18.11
C ILE A 759 -25.05 -1.71 18.91
N SER A 760 -23.89 -2.08 18.38
CA SER A 760 -22.94 -2.93 19.09
C SER A 760 -21.57 -2.28 19.16
N THR A 761 -20.89 -2.41 20.29
CA THR A 761 -19.47 -2.08 20.36
C THR A 761 -18.66 -3.06 19.49
N PRO A 762 -17.53 -2.62 18.90
CA PRO A 762 -16.61 -3.50 18.20
C PRO A 762 -16.12 -4.69 19.05
N ALA A 763 -15.63 -5.74 18.40
CA ALA A 763 -15.07 -6.91 19.09
C ALA A 763 -13.69 -6.64 19.72
N THR A 764 -13.01 -5.59 19.26
CA THR A 764 -11.64 -5.21 19.62
C THR A 764 -11.59 -4.36 20.90
N PHE A 765 -12.38 -3.28 21.00
CA PHE A 765 -12.33 -2.31 22.10
C PHE A 765 -13.70 -1.99 22.73
N GLY A 766 -13.66 -1.33 23.90
CA GLY A 766 -14.84 -0.80 24.59
C GLY A 766 -15.09 0.66 24.24
N VAL A 767 -16.35 1.11 24.29
CA VAL A 767 -16.76 2.44 23.81
C VAL A 767 -17.10 3.37 24.96
N ASN A 768 -16.49 4.56 24.98
CA ASN A 768 -16.78 5.60 25.96
C ASN A 768 -18.21 6.14 25.80
N ALA A 769 -19.01 6.02 26.86
CA ALA A 769 -20.33 6.60 26.98
C ALA A 769 -20.28 7.83 27.90
N ARG A 770 -20.69 8.99 27.39
CA ARG A 770 -20.50 10.32 27.99
C ARG A 770 -21.81 10.97 28.44
N GLU A 771 -21.72 11.94 29.35
CA GLU A 771 -22.89 12.68 29.87
C GLU A 771 -23.58 13.56 28.80
N ALA A 772 -22.82 14.03 27.80
CA ALA A 772 -23.30 14.89 26.72
C ALA A 772 -22.70 14.47 25.36
N ALA A 773 -23.31 14.95 24.28
CA ALA A 773 -22.94 14.67 22.89
C ALA A 773 -21.70 15.48 22.42
N ASN A 774 -20.57 15.36 23.11
CA ASN A 774 -19.29 15.94 22.71
C ASN A 774 -18.10 15.17 23.32
N ALA A 775 -16.92 15.33 22.74
CA ALA A 775 -15.72 14.59 23.14
C ALA A 775 -15.17 15.00 24.52
N THR A 776 -15.37 16.24 24.96
CA THR A 776 -14.86 16.73 26.25
C THR A 776 -15.75 16.38 27.45
N ALA A 777 -16.96 15.87 27.22
CA ALA A 777 -17.91 15.50 28.26
C ALA A 777 -17.44 14.29 29.09
N THR A 778 -17.75 14.31 30.40
CA THR A 778 -17.39 13.26 31.36
C THR A 778 -17.80 11.88 30.84
N VAL A 779 -16.86 10.92 30.86
CA VAL A 779 -17.18 9.50 30.64
C VAL A 779 -17.89 8.97 31.89
N VAL A 780 -19.14 8.52 31.74
CA VAL A 780 -19.94 7.91 32.81
C VAL A 780 -19.89 6.39 32.81
N ALA A 781 -19.67 5.78 31.64
CA ALA A 781 -19.47 4.35 31.50
C ALA A 781 -18.57 4.02 30.30
N ILE A 782 -17.92 2.87 30.34
CA ILE A 782 -17.28 2.27 29.17
C ILE A 782 -18.12 1.04 28.82
N LEU A 783 -18.71 1.03 27.63
CA LEU A 783 -19.42 -0.13 27.11
C LEU A 783 -18.40 -1.24 26.80
N PRO A 784 -18.53 -2.46 27.33
CA PRO A 784 -17.59 -3.53 27.03
C PRO A 784 -17.62 -3.92 25.54
N ARG A 785 -16.50 -4.41 24.99
CA ARG A 785 -16.41 -4.94 23.62
C ARG A 785 -17.47 -6.02 23.34
N ALA A 786 -17.91 -6.11 22.08
CA ALA A 786 -18.99 -6.99 21.61
C ALA A 786 -20.32 -6.91 22.40
N THR A 787 -20.64 -5.75 22.98
CA THR A 787 -21.90 -5.50 23.71
C THR A 787 -22.90 -4.79 22.81
N THR A 788 -24.11 -5.35 22.69
CA THR A 788 -25.24 -4.68 22.04
C THR A 788 -26.02 -3.82 23.04
N VAL A 789 -26.27 -2.55 22.72
CA VAL A 789 -27.07 -1.60 23.51
C VAL A 789 -28.18 -0.97 22.68
N GLN A 790 -29.21 -0.44 23.34
CA GLN A 790 -30.33 0.25 22.70
C GLN A 790 -29.95 1.71 22.44
N ALA A 791 -30.05 2.15 21.18
CA ALA A 791 -30.02 3.55 20.81
C ALA A 791 -31.45 4.12 20.87
N ILE A 792 -31.59 5.31 21.45
CA ILE A 792 -32.88 5.96 21.76
C ILE A 792 -33.01 7.36 21.18
N GLY A 793 -31.92 7.94 20.65
CA GLY A 793 -31.91 9.24 19.98
C GLY A 793 -30.58 9.49 19.27
N ARG A 794 -30.48 10.63 18.56
CA ARG A 794 -29.25 11.08 17.88
C ARG A 794 -29.14 12.60 17.84
N THR A 795 -27.95 13.14 17.58
CA THR A 795 -27.77 14.55 17.21
C THR A 795 -28.30 14.84 15.79
N VAL A 796 -28.39 16.12 15.43
CA VAL A 796 -28.95 16.58 14.13
C VAL A 796 -28.16 16.01 12.94
N ASP A 797 -26.83 16.13 13.02
CA ASP A 797 -25.80 15.59 12.11
C ASP A 797 -25.63 14.06 12.21
N SER A 798 -26.14 13.44 13.29
CA SER A 798 -25.94 12.03 13.65
C SER A 798 -24.51 11.65 14.05
N SER A 799 -23.65 12.62 14.41
CA SER A 799 -22.29 12.34 14.91
C SER A 799 -22.31 11.63 16.28
N TRP A 800 -23.36 11.82 17.09
CA TRP A 800 -23.56 11.12 18.36
C TRP A 800 -24.91 10.41 18.45
N LEU A 801 -24.90 9.23 19.06
CA LEU A 801 -26.09 8.45 19.41
C LEU A 801 -26.35 8.53 20.91
N GLN A 802 -27.60 8.83 21.28
CA GLN A 802 -28.06 8.70 22.64
C GLN A 802 -28.48 7.24 22.89
N ILE A 803 -27.99 6.65 23.98
CA ILE A 803 -28.18 5.25 24.33
C ILE A 803 -28.82 5.09 25.71
N LEU A 804 -29.37 3.90 25.96
CA LEU A 804 -29.74 3.44 27.29
C LEU A 804 -28.71 2.39 27.78
N THR A 805 -28.03 2.70 28.87
CA THR A 805 -27.07 1.79 29.52
C THR A 805 -27.77 0.61 30.21
N ALA A 806 -27.02 -0.43 30.59
CA ALA A 806 -27.55 -1.61 31.27
C ALA A 806 -28.24 -1.29 32.63
N ASP A 807 -27.82 -0.22 33.30
CA ASP A 807 -28.43 0.27 34.55
C ASP A 807 -29.62 1.22 34.33
N GLY A 808 -29.96 1.53 33.07
CA GLY A 808 -31.09 2.38 32.69
C GLY A 808 -30.79 3.88 32.69
N GLU A 809 -29.51 4.26 32.74
CA GLU A 809 -29.08 5.67 32.59
C GLU A 809 -28.90 6.03 31.11
N VAL A 810 -29.15 7.31 30.79
CA VAL A 810 -28.99 7.85 29.44
C VAL A 810 -27.58 8.39 29.29
N ALA A 811 -26.89 7.97 28.22
CA ALA A 811 -25.56 8.44 27.88
C ALA A 811 -25.43 8.64 26.37
N TRP A 812 -24.33 9.25 25.93
CA TRP A 812 -24.02 9.48 24.53
C TRP A 812 -22.78 8.71 24.10
N VAL A 813 -22.84 8.05 22.95
CA VAL A 813 -21.68 7.42 22.30
C VAL A 813 -21.47 8.03 20.93
N PHE A 814 -20.20 8.14 20.53
CA PHE A 814 -19.85 8.64 19.20
C PHE A 814 -20.27 7.62 18.14
N THR A 815 -20.95 8.06 17.09
CA THR A 815 -21.58 7.16 16.11
C THR A 815 -20.57 6.31 15.35
N ALA A 816 -19.38 6.86 15.05
CA ALA A 816 -18.32 6.11 14.37
C ALA A 816 -17.69 5.01 15.25
N ALA A 817 -17.75 5.14 16.58
CA ALA A 817 -17.19 4.16 17.51
C ALA A 817 -18.07 2.90 17.69
N VAL A 818 -19.20 2.78 16.99
CA VAL A 818 -20.20 1.71 17.20
C VAL A 818 -20.70 1.08 15.89
N ILE A 819 -20.67 -0.25 15.84
CA ILE A 819 -21.23 -1.04 14.75
C ILE A 819 -22.74 -0.85 14.74
N SER A 820 -23.25 -0.35 13.62
CA SER A 820 -24.63 0.09 13.50
C SER A 820 -25.10 0.10 12.05
N ASN A 821 -26.41 0.21 11.82
CA ASN A 821 -26.99 0.31 10.48
C ASN A 821 -27.45 1.76 10.23
N PRO A 822 -26.87 2.48 9.25
CA PRO A 822 -27.18 3.89 9.00
C PRO A 822 -28.67 4.16 8.70
N ASP A 823 -29.31 3.31 7.88
CA ASP A 823 -30.74 3.43 7.55
C ASP A 823 -31.64 3.28 8.77
N ARG A 824 -31.19 2.53 9.80
CA ARG A 824 -31.90 2.41 11.09
C ARG A 824 -31.58 3.57 12.02
N ILE A 825 -30.35 4.08 12.07
CA ILE A 825 -29.99 5.28 12.84
C ILE A 825 -30.77 6.50 12.36
N ALA A 826 -30.95 6.67 11.05
CA ALA A 826 -31.71 7.78 10.48
C ALA A 826 -33.16 7.88 11.01
N GLN A 827 -33.71 6.76 11.51
CA GLN A 827 -35.05 6.65 12.10
C GLN A 827 -35.11 7.02 13.59
N LEU A 828 -33.97 7.18 14.27
CA LEU A 828 -33.90 7.66 15.65
C LEU A 828 -34.40 9.11 15.75
N PRO A 829 -35.09 9.48 16.85
CA PRO A 829 -35.48 10.86 17.07
C PRO A 829 -34.23 11.74 17.25
N VAL A 830 -34.26 12.92 16.64
CA VAL A 830 -33.27 13.96 16.94
C VAL A 830 -33.52 14.47 18.36
N VAL A 831 -32.49 14.43 19.18
CA VAL A 831 -32.49 14.92 20.57
C VAL A 831 -31.44 16.01 20.66
N GLU A 832 -31.86 17.24 20.94
CA GLU A 832 -30.90 18.31 21.21
C GLU A 832 -30.28 18.08 22.60
N PRO A 833 -28.94 18.05 22.71
CA PRO A 833 -28.27 17.98 24.00
C PRO A 833 -28.58 19.25 24.81
N ALA A 834 -28.62 19.13 26.14
CA ALA A 834 -28.74 20.30 27.00
C ALA A 834 -27.40 21.06 27.04
N GLU A 835 -27.46 22.39 26.89
CA GLU A 835 -26.34 23.33 27.12
C GLU A 835 -25.79 23.26 28.56
#